data_AF-A0AB35UJY4-F1
#
_entry.id   AF-A0AB35UJY4-F1
#
_cell.length_a   1.000
_cell.length_b   1.000
_cell.length_c   1.000
_cell.angle_alpha   90.00
_cell.angle_beta   90.00
_cell.angle_gamma   90.00
#
_symmetry.space_group_name_H-M   'P 1'
#
loop_
_entity.id
_entity.type
_entity.pdbx_description
1 polymer ?
#
loop_
_entity_poly.entity_id
_entity_poly.type
_entity_poly.pdbx_seq_one_letter_code
_entity_poly.pdbx_strand_id
1 'polypeptide(L)'
;MKSNKTKSAMTALVIAAMLCSAAMPMRAAESQWVNNNGTWSYVKEDGSIAKGWIKDNNCWYAFDDNGAMRTGWIASNEHWYFMGESGVMQADAWVEDNGTRYYIKGTGVMAKDYVKDGYELTEDGKAIPLAESKSVVLTDPEAIEGEVIEGNLYVDVTTAKALELKGVTVKGKLVVIGDNQTAGKLTITDSKIEAISTQTRNTEVVLSGETEVKTIVLEETAAVTPDKNFKGEVEKIEVQSTTKGEIVIEVPAQEVSTRTYASVDIQAPVESLEVKTDTQIKVNADVKNVVVTESAKDTKVEVSKGSTVGTITANAPVKIEGNGTINKVEANVDGVEAGKDTVIKDVEIGKDVEQAPEVNKPSTGGSSTGGSGGGTTTPTKTEAEKFKEKFEAELKGSFTTAAAEKSVTVTISGDKITGNMKDLSVNVWGFVKDTILTSISNVTTAYENIEKVEIIDNANSNMTTGDMAIADLKGNESGSIDASKLAEWGKGLFGEDTSLIELKLEDVADKSYTIKFTLKGSTTAVTYEVNLKVDDTLINAAKTSLQTNIVTAISSLNLNNLGSASVSDQTISFEFNSGTTTIAQISGTGLFSALGTLNTSGVQCYTFNDTAEGTTIKGTQSELETLIGILKNYLGGGDINVGNANVTDLISALDNKDMIVTVKYKDSSNKAVVNVDYTFKFSCKSESETTTNPEETPTENVNVNENVELIID
;
A
#
# COMPACT_ATOMS: atom_id res chain seq x y z
N MET A 1 -59.29 -45.30 -6.11
CA MET A 1 -58.71 -44.11 -6.78
C MET A 1 -58.21 -43.16 -5.69
N LYS A 2 -56.94 -42.74 -5.71
CA LYS A 2 -56.41 -41.71 -4.80
C LYS A 2 -56.42 -40.36 -5.53
N SER A 3 -56.86 -39.31 -4.87
CA SER A 3 -56.98 -37.95 -5.42
C SER A 3 -56.12 -37.00 -4.59
N ASN A 4 -54.96 -36.61 -5.10
CA ASN A 4 -54.14 -35.60 -4.44
C ASN A 4 -54.72 -34.20 -4.72
N LYS A 5 -55.08 -33.49 -3.65
CA LYS A 5 -55.35 -32.05 -3.66
C LYS A 5 -54.55 -31.39 -2.55
N THR A 6 -53.51 -30.66 -2.92
CA THR A 6 -52.81 -29.72 -2.04
C THR A 6 -52.55 -28.43 -2.81
N LYS A 7 -53.46 -27.46 -2.67
CA LYS A 7 -53.07 -26.05 -2.78
C LYS A 7 -52.37 -25.70 -1.47
N SER A 8 -51.15 -25.18 -1.52
CA SER A 8 -50.60 -24.46 -0.37
C SER A 8 -51.08 -23.00 -0.42
N ALA A 9 -51.32 -22.40 0.74
CA ALA A 9 -51.76 -21.02 0.87
C ALA A 9 -50.58 -20.08 1.21
N MET A 10 -50.82 -18.78 1.08
CA MET A 10 -49.82 -17.72 1.19
C MET A 10 -49.92 -16.99 2.55
N THR A 11 -48.86 -16.25 2.91
CA THR A 11 -48.81 -15.09 3.83
C THR A 11 -48.54 -15.33 5.34
N ALA A 12 -47.43 -14.74 5.83
CA ALA A 12 -47.18 -14.03 7.11
C ALA A 12 -47.55 -14.66 8.50
N LEU A 13 -46.94 -14.31 9.65
CA LEU A 13 -45.65 -13.69 10.06
C LEU A 13 -45.61 -13.75 11.63
N VAL A 14 -44.48 -13.35 12.26
CA VAL A 14 -44.34 -12.89 13.67
C VAL A 14 -44.08 -13.93 14.79
N ILE A 15 -42.84 -13.87 15.32
CA ILE A 15 -42.38 -13.89 16.74
C ILE A 15 -43.23 -14.65 17.78
N ALA A 16 -42.69 -15.76 18.32
CA ALA A 16 -42.96 -16.24 19.69
C ALA A 16 -41.90 -17.27 20.17
N ALA A 17 -40.80 -16.82 20.80
CA ALA A 17 -39.76 -17.72 21.33
C ALA A 17 -38.92 -17.16 22.51
N MET A 18 -39.52 -16.37 23.41
CA MET A 18 -38.99 -16.19 24.77
C MET A 18 -39.82 -17.04 25.76
N LEU A 19 -39.21 -17.38 26.91
CA LEU A 19 -39.77 -18.21 27.99
C LEU A 19 -39.87 -19.72 27.69
N CYS A 20 -38.73 -20.35 27.40
CA CYS A 20 -38.43 -21.64 28.01
C CYS A 20 -37.03 -21.57 28.66
N SER A 21 -36.95 -21.82 29.96
CA SER A 21 -35.77 -21.50 30.78
C SER A 21 -34.73 -22.62 30.77
N ALA A 22 -33.81 -22.57 29.82
CA ALA A 22 -32.53 -23.25 29.88
C ALA A 22 -31.43 -22.31 29.36
N ALA A 23 -30.34 -22.17 30.11
CA ALA A 23 -29.18 -21.39 29.68
C ALA A 23 -28.39 -22.18 28.63
N MET A 24 -28.87 -22.17 27.39
CA MET A 24 -28.04 -22.54 26.24
C MET A 24 -26.96 -21.47 26.06
N PRO A 25 -25.68 -21.84 25.80
CA PRO A 25 -24.71 -20.84 25.40
C PRO A 25 -25.18 -20.20 24.08
N MET A 26 -25.22 -18.87 24.02
CA MET A 26 -25.27 -18.20 22.72
C MET A 26 -23.93 -18.50 22.03
N ARG A 27 -23.95 -19.45 21.09
CA ARG A 27 -22.90 -19.56 20.08
C ARG A 27 -22.81 -18.18 19.42
N ALA A 28 -21.59 -17.64 19.28
CA ALA A 28 -21.38 -16.38 18.59
C ALA A 28 -22.05 -16.47 17.21
N ALA A 29 -22.80 -15.43 16.84
CA ALA A 29 -23.52 -15.40 15.58
C ALA A 29 -22.51 -15.17 14.45
N GLU A 30 -21.92 -16.25 13.95
CA GLU A 30 -21.03 -16.24 12.80
C GLU A 30 -21.76 -15.62 11.59
N SER A 31 -21.17 -14.57 11.02
CA SER A 31 -21.69 -13.93 9.82
C SER A 31 -21.70 -14.90 8.65
N GLN A 32 -22.76 -14.88 7.84
CA GLN A 32 -23.05 -15.97 6.91
C GLN A 32 -23.78 -15.55 5.65
N TRP A 33 -23.41 -16.21 4.56
CA TRP A 33 -24.09 -16.15 3.27
C TRP A 33 -25.36 -17.01 3.27
N VAL A 34 -26.47 -16.44 2.80
CA VAL A 34 -27.77 -17.10 2.71
C VAL A 34 -28.25 -17.01 1.26
N ASN A 35 -28.57 -18.15 0.65
CA ASN A 35 -29.26 -18.20 -0.65
C ASN A 35 -30.75 -18.46 -0.43
N ASN A 36 -31.60 -17.63 -1.01
CA ASN A 36 -33.05 -17.81 -1.04
C ASN A 36 -33.54 -17.78 -2.49
N ASN A 37 -33.76 -18.98 -3.06
CA ASN A 37 -34.26 -19.19 -4.43
C ASN A 37 -33.42 -18.50 -5.53
N GLY A 38 -32.09 -18.44 -5.36
CA GLY A 38 -31.16 -17.80 -6.30
C GLY A 38 -30.71 -16.41 -5.88
N THR A 39 -31.48 -15.70 -5.05
CA THR A 39 -31.05 -14.42 -4.45
C THR A 39 -30.11 -14.70 -3.28
N TRP A 40 -28.90 -14.15 -3.33
CA TRP A 40 -27.96 -14.18 -2.20
C TRP A 40 -28.16 -12.96 -1.28
N SER A 41 -27.96 -13.18 0.01
CA SER A 41 -27.93 -12.16 1.07
C SER A 41 -26.83 -12.51 2.07
N TYR A 42 -26.28 -11.50 2.77
CA TYR A 42 -25.32 -11.71 3.86
C TYR A 42 -25.95 -11.28 5.18
N VAL A 43 -25.86 -12.14 6.20
CA VAL A 43 -26.29 -11.84 7.57
C VAL A 43 -25.05 -11.54 8.40
N LYS A 44 -25.00 -10.36 9.00
CA LYS A 44 -23.90 -9.89 9.86
C LYS A 44 -23.99 -10.52 11.26
N GLU A 45 -22.93 -10.37 12.05
CA GLU A 45 -22.87 -10.90 13.43
C GLU A 45 -23.95 -10.33 14.36
N ASP A 46 -24.48 -9.15 14.07
CA ASP A 46 -25.62 -8.53 14.76
C ASP A 46 -26.98 -9.17 14.40
N GLY A 47 -27.00 -10.17 13.51
CA GLY A 47 -28.21 -10.84 13.01
C GLY A 47 -28.99 -10.04 11.96
N SER A 48 -28.52 -8.86 11.56
CA SER A 48 -29.15 -8.04 10.52
C SER A 48 -28.57 -8.29 9.13
N ILE A 49 -29.39 -8.06 8.10
CA ILE A 49 -29.01 -8.28 6.70
C ILE A 49 -28.14 -7.10 6.22
N ALA A 50 -27.09 -7.41 5.46
CA ALA A 50 -26.24 -6.44 4.78
C ALA A 50 -27.02 -5.59 3.77
N LYS A 51 -26.59 -4.33 3.62
CA LYS A 51 -27.03 -3.36 2.60
C LYS A 51 -25.84 -2.51 2.19
N GLY A 52 -25.78 -2.05 0.94
CA GLY A 52 -24.61 -1.35 0.42
C GLY A 52 -23.40 -2.29 0.33
N TRP A 53 -22.20 -1.76 0.59
CA TRP A 53 -20.94 -2.49 0.45
C TRP A 53 -20.56 -3.30 1.70
N ILE A 54 -20.11 -4.54 1.50
CA ILE A 54 -19.50 -5.41 2.53
C ILE A 54 -18.18 -5.96 1.98
N LYS A 55 -17.18 -6.07 2.86
CA LYS A 55 -15.95 -6.82 2.60
C LYS A 55 -15.99 -8.14 3.39
N ASP A 56 -15.93 -9.27 2.69
CA ASP A 56 -15.93 -10.62 3.25
C ASP A 56 -14.79 -11.43 2.60
N ASN A 57 -14.01 -12.16 3.40
CA ASN A 57 -12.86 -12.97 2.92
C ASN A 57 -11.94 -12.23 1.92
N ASN A 58 -11.63 -10.96 2.25
CA ASN A 58 -10.89 -9.99 1.44
C ASN A 58 -11.55 -9.53 0.11
N CYS A 59 -12.66 -10.12 -0.31
CA CYS A 59 -13.44 -9.72 -1.48
C CYS A 59 -14.49 -8.63 -1.13
N TRP A 60 -14.81 -7.76 -2.07
CA TRP A 60 -15.89 -6.77 -1.94
C TRP A 60 -17.18 -7.24 -2.63
N TYR A 61 -18.31 -7.00 -1.96
CA TYR A 61 -19.66 -7.35 -2.40
C TYR A 61 -20.59 -6.16 -2.18
N ALA A 62 -21.64 -6.06 -3.01
CA ALA A 62 -22.64 -4.99 -2.92
C ALA A 62 -24.06 -5.57 -2.82
N PHE A 63 -24.90 -4.94 -1.99
CA PHE A 63 -26.29 -5.34 -1.70
C PHE A 63 -27.25 -4.16 -1.87
N ASP A 64 -28.46 -4.42 -2.37
CA ASP A 64 -29.52 -3.40 -2.46
C ASP A 64 -30.19 -3.09 -1.11
N ASP A 65 -31.16 -2.17 -1.12
CA ASP A 65 -31.96 -1.80 0.07
C ASP A 65 -32.83 -2.93 0.63
N ASN A 66 -32.97 -4.05 -0.07
CA ASN A 66 -33.65 -5.25 0.40
C ASN A 66 -32.66 -6.29 0.95
N GLY A 67 -31.36 -6.07 0.78
CA GLY A 67 -30.29 -7.00 1.13
C GLY A 67 -30.04 -8.09 0.09
N ALA A 68 -30.45 -7.87 -1.16
CA ALA A 68 -30.14 -8.74 -2.29
C ALA A 68 -28.78 -8.39 -2.90
N MET A 69 -27.90 -9.38 -3.04
CA MET A 69 -26.58 -9.26 -3.66
C MET A 69 -26.70 -8.80 -5.11
N ARG A 70 -25.81 -7.90 -5.53
CA ARG A 70 -25.78 -7.30 -6.85
C ARG A 70 -24.70 -7.92 -7.74
N THR A 71 -25.02 -8.08 -9.02
CA THR A 71 -24.11 -8.47 -10.10
C THR A 71 -24.17 -7.44 -11.23
N GLY A 72 -23.16 -7.42 -12.10
CA GLY A 72 -23.04 -6.45 -13.21
C GLY A 72 -22.66 -5.03 -12.75
N TRP A 73 -23.04 -4.04 -13.56
CA TRP A 73 -22.74 -2.62 -13.32
C TRP A 73 -23.51 -2.04 -12.10
N ILE A 74 -22.80 -1.28 -11.28
CA ILE A 74 -23.33 -0.53 -10.13
C ILE A 74 -22.78 0.89 -10.15
N ALA A 75 -23.66 1.88 -10.02
CA ALA A 75 -23.27 3.25 -9.69
C ALA A 75 -23.27 3.44 -8.16
N SER A 76 -22.20 4.00 -7.61
CA SER A 76 -22.07 4.30 -6.17
C SER A 76 -21.22 5.56 -6.01
N ASN A 77 -21.75 6.60 -5.36
CA ASN A 77 -21.07 7.90 -5.17
C ASN A 77 -20.43 8.47 -6.45
N GLU A 78 -21.22 8.56 -7.53
CA GLU A 78 -20.84 9.03 -8.88
C GLU A 78 -19.75 8.19 -9.60
N HIS A 79 -19.27 7.11 -8.98
CA HIS A 79 -18.36 6.15 -9.58
C HIS A 79 -19.12 4.89 -10.06
N TRP A 80 -18.61 4.26 -11.12
CA TRP A 80 -19.11 2.98 -11.62
C TRP A 80 -18.20 1.84 -11.17
N TYR A 81 -18.81 0.71 -10.83
CA TYR A 81 -18.17 -0.54 -10.41
C TYR A 81 -18.78 -1.70 -11.19
N PHE A 82 -18.01 -2.76 -11.43
CA PHE A 82 -18.53 -3.99 -12.04
C PHE A 82 -18.38 -5.18 -11.09
N MET A 83 -19.48 -5.90 -10.85
CA MET A 83 -19.52 -7.08 -10.00
C MET A 83 -19.65 -8.33 -10.89
N GLY A 84 -18.78 -9.33 -10.70
CA GLY A 84 -18.85 -10.59 -11.43
C GLY A 84 -20.11 -11.42 -11.08
N GLU A 85 -20.32 -12.53 -11.77
CA GLU A 85 -21.50 -13.41 -11.54
C GLU A 85 -21.58 -13.95 -10.11
N SER A 86 -20.43 -14.11 -9.44
CA SER A 86 -20.31 -14.48 -8.03
C SER A 86 -20.62 -13.35 -7.04
N GLY A 87 -20.95 -12.16 -7.52
CA GLY A 87 -21.13 -10.94 -6.72
C GLY A 87 -19.82 -10.29 -6.25
N VAL A 88 -18.66 -10.83 -6.65
CA VAL A 88 -17.33 -10.27 -6.31
C VAL A 88 -17.02 -9.08 -7.22
N MET A 89 -16.68 -7.94 -6.60
CA MET A 89 -16.20 -6.74 -7.30
C MET A 89 -14.96 -7.07 -8.14
N GLN A 90 -14.97 -6.71 -9.42
CA GLN A 90 -13.79 -6.84 -10.28
C GLN A 90 -12.77 -5.73 -9.95
N ALA A 91 -11.49 -6.02 -10.19
CA ALA A 91 -10.37 -5.10 -9.99
C ALA A 91 -9.25 -5.46 -10.98
N ASP A 92 -8.57 -4.44 -11.51
CA ASP A 92 -7.52 -4.54 -12.55
C ASP A 92 -7.91 -5.38 -13.78
N ALA A 93 -9.21 -5.34 -14.15
CA ALA A 93 -9.83 -6.25 -15.09
C ALA A 93 -10.45 -5.53 -16.30
N TRP A 94 -10.36 -6.16 -17.46
CA TRP A 94 -11.13 -5.78 -18.65
C TRP A 94 -12.54 -6.37 -18.59
N VAL A 95 -13.56 -5.53 -18.79
CA VAL A 95 -14.97 -5.91 -18.88
C VAL A 95 -15.47 -5.62 -20.29
N GLU A 96 -16.28 -6.50 -20.86
CA GLU A 96 -17.00 -6.24 -22.11
C GLU A 96 -18.51 -6.29 -21.83
N ASP A 97 -19.23 -5.24 -22.26
CA ASP A 97 -20.68 -5.19 -22.25
C ASP A 97 -21.17 -4.74 -23.64
N ASN A 98 -22.08 -5.54 -24.23
CA ASN A 98 -22.67 -5.29 -25.55
C ASN A 98 -21.64 -4.94 -26.66
N GLY A 99 -20.47 -5.58 -26.65
CA GLY A 99 -19.37 -5.35 -27.60
C GLY A 99 -18.57 -4.06 -27.36
N THR A 100 -18.84 -3.34 -26.27
CA THR A 100 -18.04 -2.21 -25.81
C THR A 100 -17.13 -2.67 -24.66
N ARG A 101 -15.84 -2.37 -24.73
CA ARG A 101 -14.88 -2.70 -23.67
C ARG A 101 -14.67 -1.53 -22.71
N TYR A 102 -14.54 -1.86 -21.43
CA TYR A 102 -14.30 -0.98 -20.30
C TYR A 102 -13.17 -1.57 -19.44
N TYR A 103 -12.41 -0.74 -18.74
CA TYR A 103 -11.40 -1.21 -17.78
C TYR A 103 -11.81 -0.85 -16.35
N ILE A 104 -11.59 -1.76 -15.41
CA ILE A 104 -11.83 -1.56 -13.97
C ILE A 104 -10.48 -1.42 -13.27
N LYS A 105 -10.21 -0.25 -12.66
CA LYS A 105 -8.99 0.03 -11.88
C LYS A 105 -8.90 -0.91 -10.67
N GLY A 106 -7.72 -1.13 -10.10
CA GLY A 106 -7.51 -1.94 -8.89
C GLY A 106 -8.33 -1.52 -7.65
N THR A 107 -8.85 -0.29 -7.64
CA THR A 107 -9.81 0.21 -6.62
C THR A 107 -11.24 -0.30 -6.81
N GLY A 108 -11.53 -1.02 -7.90
CA GLY A 108 -12.88 -1.45 -8.32
C GLY A 108 -13.64 -0.42 -9.16
N VAL A 109 -13.09 0.79 -9.30
CA VAL A 109 -13.68 1.90 -10.03
C VAL A 109 -13.43 1.74 -11.53
N MET A 110 -14.46 1.93 -12.35
CA MET A 110 -14.35 2.02 -13.80
C MET A 110 -13.38 3.15 -14.19
N ALA A 111 -12.39 2.82 -15.00
CA ALA A 111 -11.46 3.80 -15.56
C ALA A 111 -12.20 4.73 -16.54
N LYS A 112 -12.09 6.03 -16.29
CA LYS A 112 -12.47 7.14 -17.17
C LYS A 112 -11.23 8.00 -17.39
N ASP A 113 -11.15 8.67 -18.53
CA ASP A 113 -10.02 9.54 -18.89
C ASP A 113 -8.66 8.88 -18.57
N TYR A 114 -8.43 7.67 -19.07
CA TYR A 114 -7.31 6.80 -18.66
C TYR A 114 -6.69 6.10 -19.88
N VAL A 115 -5.47 5.56 -19.77
CA VAL A 115 -4.86 4.76 -20.85
C VAL A 115 -4.45 3.39 -20.32
N LYS A 116 -4.83 2.33 -21.06
CA LYS A 116 -4.50 0.94 -20.71
C LYS A 116 -4.32 0.09 -21.97
N ASP A 117 -3.20 -0.64 -22.04
CA ASP A 117 -2.92 -1.67 -23.07
C ASP A 117 -3.11 -1.21 -24.53
N GLY A 118 -2.81 0.06 -24.83
CA GLY A 118 -2.96 0.67 -26.16
C GLY A 118 -4.32 1.33 -26.45
N TYR A 119 -5.22 1.37 -25.46
CA TYR A 119 -6.53 2.01 -25.55
C TYR A 119 -6.61 3.25 -24.65
N GLU A 120 -7.30 4.28 -25.11
CA GLU A 120 -7.81 5.37 -24.28
C GLU A 120 -9.21 5.00 -23.79
N LEU A 121 -9.44 5.12 -22.48
CA LEU A 121 -10.73 5.00 -21.83
C LEU A 121 -11.31 6.42 -21.76
N THR A 122 -12.40 6.66 -22.47
CA THR A 122 -13.08 7.98 -22.55
C THR A 122 -13.66 8.43 -21.21
N GLU A 123 -14.22 9.65 -21.14
CA GLU A 123 -14.93 10.17 -19.97
C GLU A 123 -16.12 9.28 -19.54
N ASP A 124 -16.77 8.60 -20.50
CA ASP A 124 -17.80 7.59 -20.27
C ASP A 124 -17.26 6.14 -20.20
N GLY A 125 -15.95 5.99 -20.01
CA GLY A 125 -15.24 4.73 -19.72
C GLY A 125 -15.04 3.76 -20.87
N LYS A 126 -15.40 4.14 -22.10
CA LYS A 126 -15.30 3.26 -23.27
C LYS A 126 -13.87 3.22 -23.79
N ALA A 127 -13.38 2.03 -24.10
CA ALA A 127 -12.09 1.84 -24.75
C ALA A 127 -12.16 2.16 -26.26
N ILE A 128 -11.42 3.18 -26.69
CA ILE A 128 -11.10 3.45 -28.10
C ILE A 128 -9.60 3.19 -28.33
N PRO A 129 -9.17 2.71 -29.50
CA PRO A 129 -7.75 2.57 -29.80
C PRO A 129 -7.06 3.94 -29.71
N LEU A 130 -5.92 4.04 -29.03
CA LEU A 130 -5.22 5.32 -28.84
C LEU A 130 -4.85 5.98 -30.19
N ALA A 131 -4.54 5.17 -31.21
CA ALA A 131 -4.25 5.64 -32.57
C ALA A 131 -5.46 6.25 -33.32
N GLU A 132 -6.68 6.13 -32.78
CA GLU A 132 -7.90 6.74 -33.32
C GLU A 132 -8.29 8.03 -32.56
N SER A 133 -7.59 8.36 -31.46
CA SER A 133 -7.84 9.56 -30.67
C SER A 133 -6.92 10.73 -31.06
N LYS A 134 -7.03 11.85 -30.33
CA LYS A 134 -6.14 13.03 -30.46
C LYS A 134 -5.19 13.16 -29.28
N SER A 135 -5.16 12.18 -28.40
CA SER A 135 -4.48 12.26 -27.11
C SER A 135 -3.03 11.80 -27.23
N VAL A 136 -2.15 12.42 -26.47
CA VAL A 136 -0.71 12.13 -26.45
C VAL A 136 -0.37 11.37 -25.18
N VAL A 137 0.53 10.39 -25.26
CA VAL A 137 1.06 9.67 -24.11
C VAL A 137 2.57 9.90 -24.05
N LEU A 138 3.04 10.45 -22.93
CA LEU A 138 4.46 10.67 -22.64
C LEU A 138 5.00 9.58 -21.71
N THR A 139 6.05 8.90 -22.16
CA THR A 139 6.77 7.82 -21.45
C THR A 139 8.29 7.98 -21.51
N ASP A 140 8.81 9.09 -22.06
CA ASP A 140 10.23 9.35 -22.27
C ASP A 140 10.57 10.79 -21.80
N PRO A 141 11.70 11.03 -21.08
CA PRO A 141 12.08 12.34 -20.57
C PRO A 141 12.45 13.45 -21.57
N GLU A 142 12.17 13.31 -22.87
CA GLU A 142 12.19 14.46 -23.81
C GLU A 142 10.98 15.38 -23.55
N ALA A 143 11.20 16.40 -22.70
CA ALA A 143 10.21 17.39 -22.29
C ALA A 143 9.57 18.14 -23.47
N ILE A 144 8.22 18.20 -23.50
CA ILE A 144 7.50 19.05 -24.44
C ILE A 144 7.68 20.52 -24.06
N GLU A 145 8.17 21.33 -24.99
CA GLU A 145 8.24 22.79 -24.88
C GLU A 145 7.42 23.49 -25.98
N GLY A 146 6.48 24.35 -25.57
CA GLY A 146 5.78 25.29 -26.46
C GLY A 146 4.66 24.73 -27.35
N GLU A 147 4.26 23.46 -27.20
CA GLU A 147 3.22 22.84 -28.02
C GLU A 147 1.77 23.13 -27.57
N VAL A 148 0.82 22.85 -28.46
CA VAL A 148 -0.62 22.92 -28.19
C VAL A 148 -1.24 21.54 -28.39
N ILE A 149 -1.69 20.91 -27.31
CA ILE A 149 -2.33 19.60 -27.31
C ILE A 149 -3.86 19.78 -27.40
N GLU A 150 -4.44 19.36 -28.53
CA GLU A 150 -5.89 19.45 -28.81
C GLU A 150 -6.72 18.32 -28.16
N GLY A 151 -6.08 17.24 -27.68
CA GLY A 151 -6.69 16.12 -26.97
C GLY A 151 -6.28 16.07 -25.49
N ASN A 152 -6.37 14.89 -24.88
CA ASN A 152 -5.82 14.66 -23.54
C ASN A 152 -4.30 14.49 -23.60
N LEU A 153 -3.60 14.82 -22.51
CA LEU A 153 -2.17 14.57 -22.34
C LEU A 153 -1.94 13.61 -21.18
N TYR A 154 -1.66 12.35 -21.50
CA TYR A 154 -1.31 11.33 -20.53
C TYR A 154 0.19 11.40 -20.25
N VAL A 155 0.56 11.47 -18.97
CA VAL A 155 1.96 11.57 -18.55
C VAL A 155 2.25 10.40 -17.60
N ASP A 156 3.03 9.43 -18.07
CA ASP A 156 3.47 8.29 -17.28
C ASP A 156 4.75 8.64 -16.51
N VAL A 157 4.62 8.77 -15.19
CA VAL A 157 5.73 9.07 -14.27
C VAL A 157 6.28 7.82 -13.56
N THR A 158 5.90 6.61 -13.97
CA THR A 158 6.45 5.35 -13.42
C THR A 158 7.85 5.03 -13.97
N THR A 159 8.08 5.38 -15.23
CA THR A 159 9.29 5.03 -15.99
C THR A 159 10.38 6.10 -15.93
N ALA A 160 10.01 7.36 -15.67
CA ALA A 160 10.89 8.53 -15.78
C ALA A 160 11.22 9.20 -14.44
N LYS A 161 12.49 9.53 -14.23
CA LYS A 161 12.93 10.38 -13.11
C LYS A 161 12.68 11.86 -13.44
N ALA A 162 11.59 12.41 -12.88
CA ALA A 162 11.21 13.82 -12.94
C ALA A 162 11.05 14.38 -14.38
N LEU A 163 9.79 14.41 -14.85
CA LEU A 163 9.42 15.04 -16.12
C LEU A 163 9.20 16.54 -15.95
N GLU A 164 9.38 17.32 -17.02
CA GLU A 164 9.01 18.73 -17.11
C GLU A 164 8.15 18.98 -18.36
N LEU A 165 7.18 19.88 -18.25
CA LEU A 165 6.39 20.45 -19.35
C LEU A 165 6.50 21.97 -19.28
N LYS A 166 6.81 22.63 -20.39
CA LYS A 166 7.14 24.07 -20.38
C LYS A 166 6.48 24.86 -21.50
N GLY A 167 5.73 25.92 -21.16
CA GLY A 167 5.01 26.73 -22.16
C GLY A 167 3.93 25.97 -22.94
N VAL A 168 3.45 24.83 -22.43
CA VAL A 168 2.51 23.94 -23.14
C VAL A 168 1.08 24.43 -22.93
N THR A 169 0.23 24.31 -23.96
CA THR A 169 -1.23 24.52 -23.83
C THR A 169 -1.96 23.20 -24.01
N VAL A 170 -2.59 22.67 -22.96
CA VAL A 170 -3.40 21.43 -23.02
C VAL A 170 -4.88 21.79 -22.93
N LYS A 171 -5.62 21.50 -24.01
CA LYS A 171 -7.07 21.80 -24.11
C LYS A 171 -7.97 20.67 -23.59
N GLY A 172 -7.48 19.44 -23.58
CA GLY A 172 -8.12 18.32 -22.88
C GLY A 172 -7.65 18.23 -21.42
N LYS A 173 -7.80 17.05 -20.84
CA LYS A 173 -7.28 16.73 -19.51
C LYS A 173 -5.81 16.33 -19.61
N LEU A 174 -4.96 16.93 -18.79
CA LEU A 174 -3.64 16.39 -18.45
C LEU A 174 -3.84 15.35 -17.36
N VAL A 175 -3.54 14.08 -17.64
CA VAL A 175 -3.74 12.96 -16.71
C VAL A 175 -2.40 12.38 -16.32
N VAL A 176 -2.06 12.47 -15.03
CA VAL A 176 -0.80 11.94 -14.49
C VAL A 176 -1.03 10.50 -14.04
N ILE A 177 -0.37 9.58 -14.75
CA ILE A 177 -0.38 8.15 -14.49
C ILE A 177 0.92 7.80 -13.76
N GLY A 178 0.80 7.15 -12.60
CA GLY A 178 1.90 6.62 -11.82
C GLY A 178 1.57 5.20 -11.36
N ASP A 179 2.30 4.72 -10.35
CA ASP A 179 2.00 3.47 -9.67
C ASP A 179 2.13 3.62 -8.15
N ASN A 180 1.73 2.60 -7.39
CA ASN A 180 1.70 2.67 -5.92
C ASN A 180 3.03 2.25 -5.25
N GLN A 181 4.13 2.16 -6.00
CA GLN A 181 5.49 1.82 -5.54
C GLN A 181 6.53 2.88 -5.93
N THR A 182 6.46 3.43 -7.15
CA THR A 182 7.38 4.49 -7.61
C THR A 182 6.91 5.88 -7.17
N ALA A 183 7.85 6.78 -6.86
CA ALA A 183 7.56 8.19 -6.58
C ALA A 183 7.80 9.01 -7.85
N GLY A 184 6.72 9.23 -8.60
CA GLY A 184 6.75 9.93 -9.88
C GLY A 184 6.58 11.45 -9.71
N LYS A 185 7.35 12.25 -10.44
CA LYS A 185 7.31 13.72 -10.38
C LYS A 185 7.11 14.32 -11.77
N LEU A 186 6.17 15.26 -11.88
CA LEU A 186 5.96 16.11 -13.05
C LEU A 186 6.06 17.58 -12.64
N THR A 187 6.89 18.37 -13.32
CA THR A 187 6.95 19.83 -13.16
C THR A 187 6.26 20.50 -14.34
N ILE A 188 5.39 21.49 -14.10
CA ILE A 188 4.65 22.21 -15.12
C ILE A 188 4.98 23.70 -15.00
N THR A 189 5.64 24.24 -16.02
CA THR A 189 6.24 25.59 -16.02
C THR A 189 5.60 26.46 -17.11
N ASP A 190 5.21 27.70 -16.78
CA ASP A 190 4.65 28.71 -17.71
C ASP A 190 3.55 28.21 -18.68
N SER A 191 2.73 27.25 -18.27
CA SER A 191 1.81 26.49 -19.14
C SER A 191 0.32 26.85 -18.93
N LYS A 192 -0.58 26.42 -19.82
CA LYS A 192 -2.04 26.62 -19.71
C LYS A 192 -2.79 25.30 -19.81
N ILE A 193 -3.46 24.89 -18.75
CA ILE A 193 -4.06 23.54 -18.63
C ILE A 193 -5.55 23.63 -18.26
N GLU A 194 -6.44 23.12 -19.12
CA GLU A 194 -7.90 23.11 -18.87
C GLU A 194 -8.28 22.22 -17.67
N ALA A 195 -7.63 21.06 -17.51
CA ALA A 195 -7.75 20.25 -16.30
C ALA A 195 -6.52 19.36 -16.06
N ILE A 196 -6.14 19.17 -14.79
CA ILE A 196 -5.20 18.14 -14.31
C ILE A 196 -6.00 17.08 -13.55
N SER A 197 -5.78 15.79 -13.85
CA SER A 197 -6.25 14.66 -13.00
C SER A 197 -5.06 13.85 -12.52
N THR A 198 -5.01 13.57 -11.22
CA THR A 198 -3.99 12.74 -10.58
C THR A 198 -4.63 11.46 -10.05
N GLN A 199 -4.51 10.36 -10.81
CA GLN A 199 -5.26 9.13 -10.53
C GLN A 199 -4.53 8.10 -9.65
N THR A 200 -3.32 8.40 -9.17
CA THR A 200 -2.45 7.43 -8.47
C THR A 200 -1.64 8.07 -7.33
N ARG A 201 -1.45 7.31 -6.24
CA ARG A 201 -1.14 7.84 -4.90
C ARG A 201 0.24 8.44 -4.71
N ASN A 202 1.24 8.00 -5.48
CA ASN A 202 2.64 8.38 -5.29
C ASN A 202 3.11 9.40 -6.35
N THR A 203 2.20 10.21 -6.87
CA THR A 203 2.50 11.22 -7.90
C THR A 203 2.56 12.62 -7.29
N GLU A 204 3.60 13.35 -7.66
CA GLU A 204 3.80 14.76 -7.30
C GLU A 204 3.75 15.62 -8.57
N VAL A 205 2.82 16.56 -8.62
CA VAL A 205 2.71 17.56 -9.70
C VAL A 205 3.11 18.92 -9.14
N VAL A 206 4.23 19.46 -9.61
CA VAL A 206 4.74 20.77 -9.20
C VAL A 206 4.33 21.82 -10.23
N LEU A 207 3.59 22.84 -9.80
CA LEU A 207 3.25 24.00 -10.62
C LEU A 207 4.30 25.10 -10.43
N SER A 208 4.81 25.67 -11.52
CA SER A 208 5.86 26.70 -11.51
C SER A 208 5.56 27.82 -12.52
N GLY A 209 6.22 28.97 -12.31
CA GLY A 209 6.13 30.12 -13.19
C GLY A 209 4.71 30.70 -13.30
N GLU A 210 4.34 31.16 -14.49
CA GLU A 210 3.02 31.75 -14.79
C GLU A 210 2.00 30.69 -15.26
N THR A 211 2.04 29.47 -14.68
CA THR A 211 1.16 28.36 -15.06
C THR A 211 -0.29 28.57 -14.61
N GLU A 212 -1.22 28.62 -15.56
CA GLU A 212 -2.66 28.68 -15.33
C GLU A 212 -3.27 27.27 -15.39
N VAL A 213 -4.00 26.87 -14.34
CA VAL A 213 -4.75 25.61 -14.30
C VAL A 213 -6.19 25.87 -13.94
N LYS A 214 -7.13 25.50 -14.80
CA LYS A 214 -8.55 25.75 -14.54
C LYS A 214 -9.17 24.75 -13.56
N THR A 215 -8.89 23.45 -13.71
CA THR A 215 -9.38 22.43 -12.76
C THR A 215 -8.27 21.48 -12.33
N ILE A 216 -8.18 21.14 -11.05
CA ILE A 216 -7.36 20.04 -10.53
C ILE A 216 -8.30 18.99 -9.90
N VAL A 217 -8.23 17.73 -10.32
CA VAL A 217 -9.04 16.62 -9.80
C VAL A 217 -8.15 15.63 -9.05
N LEU A 218 -8.37 15.53 -7.74
CA LEU A 218 -7.61 14.68 -6.82
C LEU A 218 -8.40 13.38 -6.55
N GLU A 219 -8.17 12.35 -7.37
CA GLU A 219 -8.82 11.02 -7.28
C GLU A 219 -8.16 10.07 -6.25
N GLU A 220 -6.94 10.37 -5.82
CA GLU A 220 -6.14 9.62 -4.84
C GLU A 220 -5.25 10.58 -4.04
N THR A 221 -4.42 10.07 -3.11
CA THR A 221 -3.50 10.86 -2.25
C THR A 221 -2.28 11.47 -2.97
N ALA A 222 -2.42 11.82 -4.24
CA ALA A 222 -1.40 12.53 -5.00
C ALA A 222 -1.21 13.96 -4.48
N ALA A 223 0.00 14.49 -4.58
CA ALA A 223 0.31 15.86 -4.20
C ALA A 223 0.33 16.76 -5.45
N VAL A 224 -0.39 17.88 -5.39
CA VAL A 224 -0.22 18.98 -6.36
C VAL A 224 0.23 20.21 -5.57
N THR A 225 1.43 20.71 -5.89
CA THR A 225 2.19 21.62 -5.03
C THR A 225 2.72 22.82 -5.82
N PRO A 226 2.83 24.02 -5.23
CA PRO A 226 3.42 25.17 -5.90
C PRO A 226 4.92 25.24 -5.61
N ASP A 227 5.73 25.44 -6.65
CA ASP A 227 7.14 25.78 -6.49
C ASP A 227 7.31 27.26 -6.04
N LYS A 228 8.49 27.59 -5.51
CA LYS A 228 8.85 28.96 -5.05
C LYS A 228 8.75 30.06 -6.11
N ASN A 229 8.65 29.72 -7.40
CA ASN A 229 8.53 30.65 -8.52
C ASN A 229 7.09 30.75 -9.05
N PHE A 230 6.16 29.93 -8.55
CA PHE A 230 4.76 29.92 -8.96
C PHE A 230 4.08 31.27 -8.70
N LYS A 231 3.45 31.81 -9.75
CA LYS A 231 2.69 33.07 -9.77
C LYS A 231 1.41 32.98 -10.59
N GLY A 232 1.15 31.81 -11.18
CA GLY A 232 -0.08 31.54 -11.91
C GLY A 232 -1.27 31.34 -10.98
N GLU A 233 -2.33 30.76 -11.52
CA GLU A 233 -3.64 30.71 -10.88
C GLU A 233 -4.26 29.32 -11.00
N VAL A 234 -5.00 28.90 -9.96
CA VAL A 234 -5.89 27.74 -10.00
C VAL A 234 -7.32 28.23 -9.82
N GLU A 235 -8.19 28.05 -10.82
CA GLU A 235 -9.60 28.38 -10.65
C GLU A 235 -10.26 27.40 -9.66
N LYS A 236 -10.13 26.08 -9.90
CA LYS A 236 -10.87 25.06 -9.14
C LYS A 236 -10.06 23.83 -8.75
N ILE A 237 -10.32 23.28 -7.56
CA ILE A 237 -9.88 21.95 -7.12
C ILE A 237 -11.10 21.08 -6.75
N GLU A 238 -11.12 19.84 -7.20
CA GLU A 238 -12.14 18.84 -6.85
C GLU A 238 -11.49 17.63 -6.17
N VAL A 239 -11.81 17.44 -4.89
CA VAL A 239 -11.31 16.30 -4.10
C VAL A 239 -12.32 15.15 -4.23
N GLN A 240 -11.99 14.19 -5.09
CA GLN A 240 -12.85 13.06 -5.45
C GLN A 240 -12.36 11.71 -4.87
N SER A 241 -11.36 11.71 -3.97
CA SER A 241 -10.70 10.47 -3.53
C SER A 241 -11.67 9.43 -2.97
N THR A 242 -11.62 8.24 -3.57
CA THR A 242 -12.47 7.08 -3.21
C THR A 242 -11.94 6.30 -2.00
N THR A 243 -10.80 6.71 -1.44
CA THR A 243 -10.09 5.97 -0.40
C THR A 243 -9.91 6.79 0.88
N LYS A 244 -9.77 6.09 2.02
CA LYS A 244 -9.48 6.73 3.31
C LYS A 244 -8.00 7.12 3.37
N GLY A 245 -7.75 8.35 3.77
CA GLY A 245 -6.45 8.99 3.87
C GLY A 245 -6.61 10.47 4.22
N GLU A 246 -5.59 11.28 3.97
CA GLU A 246 -5.61 12.74 4.04
C GLU A 246 -5.17 13.31 2.70
N ILE A 247 -5.88 14.33 2.20
CA ILE A 247 -5.55 15.09 0.99
C ILE A 247 -5.08 16.48 1.43
N VAL A 248 -3.89 16.90 1.03
CA VAL A 248 -3.34 18.21 1.38
C VAL A 248 -3.50 19.15 0.20
N ILE A 249 -4.08 20.33 0.43
CA ILE A 249 -4.22 21.40 -0.57
C ILE A 249 -3.14 22.46 -0.33
N GLU A 250 -2.05 22.35 -1.09
CA GLU A 250 -0.87 23.23 -0.97
C GLU A 250 -0.83 24.37 -2.01
N VAL A 251 -1.70 24.34 -3.03
CA VAL A 251 -1.82 25.41 -4.04
C VAL A 251 -3.01 26.33 -3.71
N PRO A 252 -2.87 27.67 -3.78
CA PRO A 252 -4.01 28.59 -3.61
C PRO A 252 -5.03 28.44 -4.76
N ALA A 253 -6.32 28.49 -4.45
CA ALA A 253 -7.39 28.30 -5.45
C ALA A 253 -8.62 29.20 -5.20
N GLN A 254 -9.38 29.52 -6.26
CA GLN A 254 -10.65 30.24 -6.08
C GLN A 254 -11.72 29.31 -5.46
N GLU A 255 -11.94 28.15 -6.04
CA GLU A 255 -12.89 27.14 -5.58
C GLU A 255 -12.20 25.83 -5.18
N VAL A 256 -12.66 25.22 -4.08
CA VAL A 256 -12.38 23.84 -3.71
C VAL A 256 -13.71 23.14 -3.44
N SER A 257 -13.91 21.90 -3.88
CA SER A 257 -15.08 21.13 -3.44
C SER A 257 -14.74 19.67 -3.12
N THR A 258 -15.41 19.10 -2.11
CA THR A 258 -15.12 17.75 -1.59
C THR A 258 -16.27 16.78 -1.84
N ARG A 259 -15.97 15.64 -2.48
CA ARG A 259 -16.81 14.44 -2.54
C ARG A 259 -15.90 13.23 -2.36
N THR A 260 -15.52 12.94 -1.12
CA THR A 260 -14.40 12.02 -0.81
C THR A 260 -14.63 11.26 0.49
N TYR A 261 -13.88 10.15 0.66
CA TYR A 261 -13.73 9.42 1.92
C TYR A 261 -12.47 9.80 2.72
N ALA A 262 -11.67 10.75 2.22
CA ALA A 262 -10.47 11.25 2.89
C ALA A 262 -10.76 12.47 3.80
N SER A 263 -9.87 12.76 4.76
CA SER A 263 -9.79 14.10 5.34
C SER A 263 -9.13 15.08 4.35
N VAL A 264 -9.36 16.38 4.53
CA VAL A 264 -8.78 17.43 3.69
C VAL A 264 -8.09 18.48 4.57
N ASP A 265 -6.80 18.70 4.34
CA ASP A 265 -5.99 19.71 5.04
C ASP A 265 -5.67 20.88 4.10
N ILE A 266 -6.26 22.04 4.36
CA ILE A 266 -6.09 23.25 3.57
C ILE A 266 -4.87 24.03 4.08
N GLN A 267 -3.75 23.95 3.33
CA GLN A 267 -2.47 24.60 3.68
C GLN A 267 -2.15 25.83 2.83
N ALA A 268 -2.94 26.12 1.80
CA ALA A 268 -2.90 27.36 1.02
C ALA A 268 -4.25 28.10 1.00
N PRO A 269 -4.29 29.42 0.71
CA PRO A 269 -5.53 30.21 0.76
C PRO A 269 -6.59 29.75 -0.25
N VAL A 270 -7.86 29.76 0.17
CA VAL A 270 -9.01 29.36 -0.65
C VAL A 270 -10.15 30.39 -0.54
N GLU A 271 -10.70 30.82 -1.68
CA GLU A 271 -11.79 31.81 -1.70
C GLU A 271 -13.18 31.18 -1.42
N SER A 272 -13.40 29.91 -1.79
CA SER A 272 -14.63 29.15 -1.53
C SER A 272 -14.39 27.65 -1.39
N LEU A 273 -14.91 27.02 -0.34
CA LEU A 273 -14.84 25.58 -0.07
C LEU A 273 -16.26 24.97 0.05
N GLU A 274 -16.64 24.08 -0.87
CA GLU A 274 -17.96 23.44 -0.91
C GLU A 274 -17.90 21.96 -0.48
N VAL A 275 -18.55 21.61 0.62
CA VAL A 275 -18.48 20.28 1.27
C VAL A 275 -19.72 19.46 0.92
N LYS A 276 -19.58 18.45 0.05
CA LYS A 276 -20.72 17.69 -0.54
C LYS A 276 -21.00 16.36 0.15
N THR A 277 -20.03 15.82 0.88
CA THR A 277 -20.14 14.57 1.66
C THR A 277 -19.53 14.76 3.04
N ASP A 278 -19.84 13.86 3.97
CA ASP A 278 -19.23 13.78 5.31
C ASP A 278 -17.70 13.84 5.20
N THR A 279 -17.11 15.00 5.53
CA THR A 279 -15.68 15.28 5.35
C THR A 279 -15.09 15.80 6.66
N GLN A 280 -13.91 15.32 7.02
CA GLN A 280 -13.13 15.86 8.14
C GLN A 280 -12.14 16.87 7.57
N ILE A 281 -12.33 18.16 7.87
CA ILE A 281 -11.61 19.27 7.25
C ILE A 281 -10.72 19.95 8.29
N LYS A 282 -9.50 20.27 7.90
CA LYS A 282 -8.50 20.99 8.69
C LYS A 282 -8.05 22.22 7.92
N VAL A 283 -7.91 23.35 8.62
CA VAL A 283 -7.71 24.68 8.01
C VAL A 283 -6.43 25.31 8.59
N ASN A 284 -5.31 25.14 7.89
CA ASN A 284 -3.99 25.69 8.24
C ASN A 284 -3.66 27.02 7.53
N ALA A 285 -4.41 27.35 6.47
CA ALA A 285 -4.38 28.66 5.80
C ALA A 285 -5.77 29.33 5.80
N ASP A 286 -5.87 30.57 5.34
CA ASP A 286 -7.12 31.33 5.36
C ASP A 286 -8.12 30.82 4.30
N VAL A 287 -9.38 30.60 4.71
CA VAL A 287 -10.46 30.13 3.84
C VAL A 287 -11.64 31.08 3.92
N LYS A 288 -11.94 31.81 2.84
CA LYS A 288 -12.88 32.94 2.91
C LYS A 288 -14.34 32.53 3.04
N ASN A 289 -14.77 31.45 2.40
CA ASN A 289 -16.11 30.88 2.56
C ASN A 289 -16.02 29.35 2.66
N VAL A 290 -16.81 28.76 3.56
CA VAL A 290 -17.03 27.31 3.65
C VAL A 290 -18.53 27.07 3.61
N VAL A 291 -19.00 26.27 2.66
CA VAL A 291 -20.41 25.90 2.51
C VAL A 291 -20.56 24.41 2.73
N VAL A 292 -21.24 24.01 3.81
CA VAL A 292 -21.57 22.61 4.09
C VAL A 292 -22.99 22.34 3.58
N THR A 293 -23.11 21.39 2.66
CA THR A 293 -24.39 21.03 2.01
C THR A 293 -25.23 20.09 2.86
N GLU A 294 -26.53 20.00 2.57
CA GLU A 294 -27.50 19.12 3.28
C GLU A 294 -27.11 17.63 3.29
N SER A 295 -26.21 17.19 2.41
CA SER A 295 -25.71 15.81 2.31
C SER A 295 -24.45 15.51 3.15
N ALA A 296 -23.83 16.52 3.77
CA ALA A 296 -22.58 16.40 4.53
C ALA A 296 -22.83 16.54 6.05
N LYS A 297 -23.41 15.50 6.65
CA LYS A 297 -24.04 15.48 7.98
C LYS A 297 -23.11 15.08 9.13
N ASP A 298 -21.96 14.47 8.83
CA ASP A 298 -20.87 14.22 9.79
C ASP A 298 -19.61 15.00 9.36
N THR A 299 -19.77 16.32 9.26
CA THR A 299 -18.71 17.25 8.85
C THR A 299 -18.00 17.84 10.07
N LYS A 300 -16.67 17.76 10.08
CA LYS A 300 -15.82 18.48 11.05
C LYS A 300 -15.04 19.58 10.33
N VAL A 301 -14.92 20.76 10.95
CA VAL A 301 -14.02 21.84 10.52
C VAL A 301 -13.12 22.24 11.69
N GLU A 302 -11.83 21.87 11.61
CA GLU A 302 -10.81 22.23 12.60
C GLU A 302 -9.95 23.40 12.10
N VAL A 303 -10.08 24.57 12.73
CA VAL A 303 -9.35 25.79 12.34
C VAL A 303 -8.08 25.94 13.17
N SER A 304 -6.92 25.86 12.53
CA SER A 304 -5.62 25.95 13.22
C SER A 304 -5.32 27.35 13.76
N LYS A 305 -4.43 27.41 14.75
CA LYS A 305 -4.07 28.66 15.41
C LYS A 305 -3.30 29.59 14.46
N GLY A 306 -3.96 30.65 14.03
CA GLY A 306 -3.41 31.66 13.13
C GLY A 306 -4.19 31.77 11.82
N SER A 307 -4.83 30.68 11.40
CA SER A 307 -5.74 30.63 10.27
C SER A 307 -7.08 31.30 10.59
N THR A 308 -7.71 31.84 9.56
CA THR A 308 -9.01 32.49 9.60
C THR A 308 -9.96 31.88 8.56
N VAL A 309 -11.12 31.42 9.01
CA VAL A 309 -12.27 31.24 8.13
C VAL A 309 -13.08 32.54 8.07
N GLY A 310 -13.54 32.93 6.88
CA GLY A 310 -14.49 34.03 6.72
C GLY A 310 -15.88 33.62 7.21
N THR A 311 -16.71 33.09 6.33
CA THR A 311 -18.05 32.58 6.66
C THR A 311 -18.07 31.05 6.62
N ILE A 312 -18.69 30.40 7.60
CA ILE A 312 -19.14 29.01 7.50
C ILE A 312 -20.66 29.01 7.36
N THR A 313 -21.19 28.61 6.20
CA THR A 313 -22.62 28.41 5.96
C THR A 313 -22.95 26.92 6.11
N ALA A 314 -23.66 26.57 7.18
CA ALA A 314 -23.92 25.19 7.58
C ALA A 314 -25.38 24.80 7.32
N ASN A 315 -25.62 24.03 6.25
CA ASN A 315 -26.93 23.47 5.88
C ASN A 315 -27.11 22.00 6.31
N ALA A 316 -26.13 21.47 7.04
CA ALA A 316 -26.12 20.19 7.74
C ALA A 316 -25.42 20.39 9.10
N PRO A 317 -25.50 19.43 10.04
CA PRO A 317 -24.73 19.47 11.28
C PRO A 317 -23.21 19.60 11.01
N VAL A 318 -22.54 20.45 11.77
CA VAL A 318 -21.09 20.71 11.63
C VAL A 318 -20.45 20.81 13.00
N LYS A 319 -19.36 20.06 13.21
CA LYS A 319 -18.54 20.20 14.41
C LYS A 319 -17.33 21.10 14.16
N ILE A 320 -17.36 22.30 14.72
CA ILE A 320 -16.30 23.30 14.62
C ILE A 320 -15.32 23.10 15.80
N GLU A 321 -14.03 22.96 15.51
CA GLU A 321 -12.96 22.82 16.51
C GLU A 321 -11.72 23.64 16.16
N GLY A 322 -10.70 23.57 17.01
CA GLY A 322 -9.41 24.22 16.80
C GLY A 322 -9.22 25.51 17.61
N ASN A 323 -8.18 26.26 17.27
CA ASN A 323 -7.72 27.46 17.99
C ASN A 323 -7.60 28.69 17.06
N GLY A 324 -8.16 28.59 15.86
CA GLY A 324 -8.20 29.64 14.84
C GLY A 324 -9.41 30.56 14.98
N THR A 325 -9.62 31.38 13.96
CA THR A 325 -10.68 32.39 13.93
C THR A 325 -11.72 32.11 12.87
N ILE A 326 -12.98 32.41 13.15
CA ILE A 326 -14.11 32.36 12.20
C ILE A 326 -14.80 33.72 12.27
N ASN A 327 -14.94 34.40 11.13
CA ASN A 327 -15.55 35.75 11.12
C ASN A 327 -17.07 35.70 11.25
N LYS A 328 -17.73 34.68 10.66
CA LYS A 328 -19.18 34.45 10.78
C LYS A 328 -19.50 32.95 10.69
N VAL A 329 -20.48 32.49 11.45
CA VAL A 329 -21.19 31.22 11.20
C VAL A 329 -22.64 31.53 10.83
N GLU A 330 -23.17 30.87 9.79
CA GLU A 330 -24.58 30.89 9.39
C GLU A 330 -25.13 29.49 9.62
N ALA A 331 -25.79 29.29 10.77
CA ALA A 331 -26.34 28.00 11.18
C ALA A 331 -27.78 27.87 10.65
N ASN A 332 -27.97 27.14 9.54
CA ASN A 332 -29.28 26.95 8.91
C ASN A 332 -30.03 25.70 9.42
N VAL A 333 -29.36 24.85 10.22
CA VAL A 333 -29.93 23.67 10.88
C VAL A 333 -29.38 23.52 12.31
N ASP A 334 -30.06 22.71 13.14
CA ASP A 334 -29.52 22.26 14.43
C ASP A 334 -28.29 21.35 14.28
N GLY A 335 -27.49 21.23 15.34
CA GLY A 335 -26.29 20.39 15.36
C GLY A 335 -25.04 21.07 14.82
N VAL A 336 -25.04 22.39 14.69
CA VAL A 336 -23.82 23.19 14.52
C VAL A 336 -23.22 23.44 15.90
N GLU A 337 -22.14 22.72 16.22
CA GLU A 337 -21.44 22.81 17.51
C GLU A 337 -20.09 23.50 17.36
N ALA A 338 -19.64 24.23 18.39
CA ALA A 338 -18.33 24.89 18.38
C ALA A 338 -17.51 24.64 19.65
N GLY A 339 -16.23 24.28 19.45
CA GLY A 339 -15.25 24.16 20.52
C GLY A 339 -14.95 25.52 21.16
N LYS A 340 -14.96 25.55 22.50
CA LYS A 340 -14.75 26.72 23.37
C LYS A 340 -13.46 27.54 23.10
N ASP A 341 -12.45 26.92 22.47
CA ASP A 341 -11.12 27.50 22.24
C ASP A 341 -10.99 28.11 20.82
N THR A 342 -11.93 27.80 19.92
CA THR A 342 -12.10 28.46 18.61
C THR A 342 -12.62 29.89 18.82
N VAL A 343 -12.38 30.80 17.87
CA VAL A 343 -12.81 32.21 17.98
C VAL A 343 -13.87 32.56 16.95
N ILE A 344 -15.15 32.50 17.32
CA ILE A 344 -16.27 32.91 16.47
C ILE A 344 -16.65 34.37 16.77
N LYS A 345 -16.60 35.24 15.76
CA LYS A 345 -16.89 36.68 15.92
C LYS A 345 -18.37 37.05 15.78
N ASP A 346 -19.12 36.31 14.96
CA ASP A 346 -20.53 36.56 14.65
C ASP A 346 -21.25 35.24 14.34
N VAL A 347 -22.55 35.15 14.64
CA VAL A 347 -23.40 33.98 14.37
C VAL A 347 -24.78 34.45 13.92
N GLU A 348 -25.17 34.07 12.71
CA GLU A 348 -26.55 34.19 12.21
C GLU A 348 -27.24 32.82 12.31
N ILE A 349 -28.51 32.83 12.74
CA ILE A 349 -29.27 31.63 13.09
C ILE A 349 -30.50 31.56 12.18
N GLY A 350 -30.70 30.40 11.54
CA GLY A 350 -31.86 30.11 10.70
C GLY A 350 -33.18 30.17 11.47
N LYS A 351 -34.28 30.44 10.76
CA LYS A 351 -35.61 30.71 11.35
C LYS A 351 -36.18 29.56 12.19
N ASP A 352 -35.77 28.34 11.87
CA ASP A 352 -36.31 27.09 12.39
C ASP A 352 -35.23 26.27 13.15
N VAL A 353 -34.17 26.94 13.61
CA VAL A 353 -33.07 26.35 14.40
C VAL A 353 -33.27 26.63 15.89
N GLU A 354 -33.20 25.60 16.73
CA GLU A 354 -33.30 25.71 18.19
C GLU A 354 -31.92 25.85 18.87
N GLN A 355 -30.86 25.28 18.29
CA GLN A 355 -29.51 25.24 18.85
C GLN A 355 -28.42 25.60 17.83
N ALA A 356 -27.64 26.63 18.16
CA ALA A 356 -26.56 27.21 17.35
C ALA A 356 -25.33 27.52 18.25
N PRO A 357 -24.12 27.67 17.69
CA PRO A 357 -22.93 27.97 18.48
C PRO A 357 -22.98 29.40 19.05
N GLU A 358 -22.38 29.62 20.23
CA GLU A 358 -22.24 30.97 20.80
C GLU A 358 -21.02 31.73 20.24
N VAL A 359 -21.17 33.05 20.08
CA VAL A 359 -20.06 33.97 19.76
C VAL A 359 -19.04 33.95 20.90
N ASN A 360 -17.91 33.27 20.67
CA ASN A 360 -16.90 33.02 21.68
C ASN A 360 -15.58 33.76 21.40
N LYS A 361 -14.96 34.28 22.47
CA LYS A 361 -13.60 34.83 22.46
C LYS A 361 -12.68 33.80 23.09
N PRO A 362 -11.43 33.64 22.59
CA PRO A 362 -10.52 32.66 23.15
C PRO A 362 -10.24 33.06 24.59
N SER A 363 -10.14 32.08 25.49
CA SER A 363 -9.94 32.35 26.91
C SER A 363 -8.63 33.08 27.13
N THR A 364 -8.69 34.41 27.28
CA THR A 364 -7.49 35.24 27.45
C THR A 364 -6.89 34.94 28.81
N GLY A 365 -5.75 34.24 28.82
CA GLY A 365 -4.97 33.91 30.02
C GLY A 365 -4.38 35.13 30.71
N GLY A 366 -5.23 35.97 31.29
CA GLY A 366 -4.89 37.19 32.01
C GLY A 366 -4.76 36.93 33.51
N SER A 367 -3.61 37.26 34.07
CA SER A 367 -3.39 37.20 35.52
C SER A 367 -4.31 38.19 36.25
N SER A 368 -5.08 37.69 37.22
CA SER A 368 -5.86 38.53 38.15
C SER A 368 -5.56 38.15 39.60
N THR A 369 -5.22 39.16 40.41
CA THR A 369 -4.73 38.97 41.78
C THR A 369 -5.85 38.95 42.82
N GLY A 370 -6.11 37.78 43.41
CA GLY A 370 -6.75 37.63 44.73
C GLY A 370 -8.29 37.69 44.75
N GLY A 371 -8.94 36.55 45.02
CA GLY A 371 -10.41 36.48 45.06
C GLY A 371 -11.10 35.25 45.66
N SER A 372 -10.37 34.26 46.20
CA SER A 372 -10.89 33.15 47.05
C SER A 372 -12.23 32.48 46.67
N GLY A 373 -12.22 31.43 45.85
CA GLY A 373 -13.34 30.47 45.80
C GLY A 373 -13.27 29.40 44.72
N GLY A 374 -13.14 28.13 45.11
CA GLY A 374 -13.51 26.94 44.31
C GLY A 374 -12.89 26.81 42.91
N GLY A 375 -11.59 26.50 42.82
CA GLY A 375 -10.92 26.35 41.52
C GLY A 375 -11.13 24.99 40.83
N THR A 376 -11.63 25.01 39.60
CA THR A 376 -11.35 23.98 38.59
C THR A 376 -10.10 24.40 37.82
N THR A 377 -8.97 23.74 38.06
CA THR A 377 -7.71 24.05 37.36
C THR A 377 -7.78 23.62 35.91
N THR A 378 -7.43 24.53 35.00
CA THR A 378 -7.05 24.18 33.63
C THR A 378 -6.02 23.05 33.66
N PRO A 379 -6.17 21.98 32.84
CA PRO A 379 -5.14 20.95 32.71
C PRO A 379 -3.82 21.61 32.29
N THR A 380 -2.89 21.69 33.23
CA THR A 380 -1.52 22.10 32.91
C THR A 380 -0.88 20.91 32.23
N LYS A 381 -0.48 21.04 30.95
CA LYS A 381 0.21 19.98 30.21
C LYS A 381 1.30 19.39 31.11
N THR A 382 1.26 18.08 31.28
CA THR A 382 2.24 17.32 32.05
C THR A 382 3.63 17.50 31.44
N GLU A 383 4.66 17.24 32.24
CA GLU A 383 6.04 17.22 31.74
C GLU A 383 6.23 16.15 30.62
N ALA A 384 5.41 15.10 30.60
CA ALA A 384 5.38 14.11 29.52
C ALA A 384 4.84 14.70 28.21
N GLU A 385 3.72 15.43 28.24
CA GLU A 385 3.15 16.08 27.05
C GLU A 385 4.06 17.19 26.51
N LYS A 386 4.65 18.02 27.39
CA LYS A 386 5.64 19.05 27.00
C LYS A 386 6.88 18.45 26.33
N PHE A 387 7.38 17.34 26.85
CA PHE A 387 8.48 16.60 26.24
C PHE A 387 8.07 16.04 24.88
N LYS A 388 6.90 15.39 24.78
CA LYS A 388 6.40 14.78 23.54
C LYS A 388 6.27 15.82 22.42
N GLU A 389 5.68 16.98 22.68
CA GLU A 389 5.56 18.08 21.70
C GLU A 389 6.93 18.61 21.21
N LYS A 390 7.95 18.61 22.07
CA LYS A 390 9.31 19.01 21.69
C LYS A 390 10.07 17.93 20.93
N PHE A 391 9.91 16.66 21.32
CA PHE A 391 10.56 15.54 20.66
C PHE A 391 9.96 15.27 19.27
N GLU A 392 8.64 15.29 19.12
CA GLU A 392 7.97 15.13 17.82
C GLU A 392 8.34 16.23 16.81
N ALA A 393 8.54 17.48 17.27
CA ALA A 393 8.96 18.58 16.40
C ALA A 393 10.38 18.36 15.86
N GLU A 394 11.30 17.86 16.68
CA GLU A 394 12.65 17.50 16.25
C GLU A 394 12.66 16.26 15.34
N LEU A 395 11.84 15.25 15.65
CA LEU A 395 11.67 14.05 14.81
C LEU A 395 11.20 14.41 13.40
N LYS A 396 10.21 15.31 13.28
CA LYS A 396 9.66 15.76 11.99
C LYS A 396 10.60 16.70 11.22
N GLY A 397 11.57 17.33 11.90
CA GLY A 397 12.54 18.25 11.30
C GLY A 397 13.92 17.62 11.10
N SER A 398 14.85 17.96 12.01
CA SER A 398 16.28 17.65 11.89
C SER A 398 16.55 16.15 11.78
N PHE A 399 15.82 15.31 12.54
CA PHE A 399 15.99 13.86 12.55
C PHE A 399 15.69 13.22 11.19
N THR A 400 14.51 13.51 10.62
CA THR A 400 14.09 12.99 9.31
C THR A 400 15.03 13.49 8.20
N THR A 401 15.51 14.73 8.30
CA THR A 401 16.50 15.30 7.36
C THR A 401 17.82 14.51 7.41
N ALA A 402 18.41 14.37 8.60
CA ALA A 402 19.66 13.63 8.78
C ALA A 402 19.53 12.13 8.47
N ALA A 403 18.36 11.53 8.66
CA ALA A 403 18.10 10.14 8.28
C ALA A 403 18.11 9.96 6.75
N ALA A 404 17.50 10.89 6.02
CA ALA A 404 17.50 10.88 4.55
C ALA A 404 18.93 11.00 3.98
N GLU A 405 19.80 11.82 4.60
CA GLU A 405 21.23 11.89 4.26
C GLU A 405 22.01 10.58 4.50
N LYS A 406 21.45 9.65 5.29
CA LYS A 406 21.99 8.29 5.51
C LYS A 406 21.23 7.21 4.73
N SER A 407 20.49 7.60 3.69
CA SER A 407 19.66 6.67 2.90
C SER A 407 18.56 5.96 3.70
N VAL A 408 18.06 6.56 4.79
CA VAL A 408 16.94 6.03 5.58
C VAL A 408 15.74 6.98 5.49
N THR A 409 14.65 6.53 4.90
CA THR A 409 13.39 7.30 4.82
C THR A 409 12.57 7.05 6.09
N VAL A 410 12.21 8.10 6.82
CA VAL A 410 11.54 7.99 8.12
C VAL A 410 10.07 8.39 8.02
N THR A 411 9.19 7.55 8.58
CA THR A 411 7.76 7.81 8.77
C THR A 411 7.43 7.78 10.26
N ILE A 412 6.70 8.78 10.76
CA ILE A 412 6.34 8.92 12.18
C ILE A 412 4.81 8.83 12.31
N SER A 413 4.33 7.92 13.15
CA SER A 413 2.91 7.70 13.43
C SER A 413 2.70 7.57 14.94
N GLY A 414 2.38 8.68 15.60
CA GLY A 414 2.25 8.75 17.06
C GLY A 414 3.56 8.44 17.79
N ASP A 415 3.57 7.38 18.59
CA ASP A 415 4.75 6.85 19.28
C ASP A 415 5.60 5.91 18.41
N LYS A 416 5.18 5.59 17.18
CA LYS A 416 5.91 4.71 16.27
C LYS A 416 6.74 5.49 15.26
N ILE A 417 7.99 5.10 15.10
CA ILE A 417 8.96 5.63 14.13
C ILE A 417 9.37 4.45 13.24
N THR A 418 9.16 4.54 11.93
CA THR A 418 9.57 3.51 10.96
C THR A 418 10.64 4.08 10.03
N GLY A 419 11.81 3.44 9.97
CA GLY A 419 12.89 3.80 9.06
C GLY A 419 13.06 2.76 7.95
N ASN A 420 12.74 3.13 6.71
CA ASN A 420 12.94 2.29 5.53
C ASN A 420 14.33 2.55 4.94
N MET A 421 15.17 1.52 4.90
CA MET A 421 16.61 1.64 4.62
C MET A 421 16.91 1.32 3.15
N LYS A 422 17.38 2.32 2.40
CA LYS A 422 17.67 2.28 0.96
C LYS A 422 19.14 1.98 0.64
N ASP A 423 20.00 1.90 1.65
CA ASP A 423 21.35 1.34 1.56
C ASP A 423 21.69 0.61 2.87
N LEU A 424 21.77 -0.73 2.80
CA LEU A 424 22.09 -1.57 3.97
C LEU A 424 23.59 -1.58 4.31
N SER A 425 24.45 -1.00 3.47
CA SER A 425 25.90 -0.92 3.71
C SER A 425 26.32 0.23 4.63
N VAL A 426 25.40 1.17 4.89
CA VAL A 426 25.59 2.32 5.78
C VAL A 426 25.94 1.87 7.20
N ASN A 427 26.90 2.58 7.81
CA ASN A 427 27.37 2.30 9.16
C ASN A 427 26.35 2.71 10.24
N VAL A 428 26.01 1.79 11.15
CA VAL A 428 25.03 2.04 12.23
C VAL A 428 25.48 3.19 13.12
N TRP A 429 26.75 3.24 13.50
CA TRP A 429 27.24 4.28 14.41
C TRP A 429 27.15 5.68 13.79
N GLY A 430 27.49 5.82 12.51
CA GLY A 430 27.29 7.06 11.74
C GLY A 430 25.81 7.46 11.63
N PHE A 431 24.90 6.51 11.42
CA PHE A 431 23.46 6.78 11.44
C PHE A 431 22.96 7.23 12.80
N VAL A 432 23.23 6.45 13.87
CA VAL A 432 22.81 6.73 15.24
C VAL A 432 23.33 8.09 15.70
N LYS A 433 24.61 8.38 15.47
CA LYS A 433 25.24 9.65 15.83
C LYS A 433 24.56 10.84 15.16
N ASP A 434 24.48 10.82 13.84
CA ASP A 434 24.07 12.00 13.10
C ASP A 434 22.54 12.23 13.18
N THR A 435 21.75 11.19 13.52
CA THR A 435 20.29 11.27 13.74
C THR A 435 19.89 11.30 15.23
N ILE A 436 19.85 10.15 15.90
CA ILE A 436 19.33 9.94 17.27
C ILE A 436 20.10 10.80 18.28
N LEU A 437 21.44 10.79 18.25
CA LEU A 437 22.24 11.48 19.25
C LEU A 437 22.18 13.00 19.07
N THR A 438 22.21 13.48 17.82
CA THR A 438 21.94 14.89 17.48
C THR A 438 20.57 15.34 18.00
N SER A 439 19.53 14.54 17.78
CA SER A 439 18.15 14.88 18.20
C SER A 439 17.97 14.87 19.72
N ILE A 440 18.63 13.94 20.43
CA ILE A 440 18.72 13.97 21.90
C ILE A 440 19.47 15.24 22.35
N SER A 441 20.55 15.65 21.68
CA SER A 441 21.26 16.91 21.99
C SER A 441 20.36 18.13 21.83
N ASN A 442 19.62 18.21 20.73
CA ASN A 442 18.71 19.32 20.43
C ASN A 442 17.56 19.40 21.46
N VAL A 443 16.93 18.27 21.77
CA VAL A 443 15.80 18.24 22.71
C VAL A 443 16.25 18.40 24.18
N THR A 444 17.40 17.86 24.60
CA THR A 444 17.95 18.09 25.95
C THR A 444 18.43 19.53 26.16
N THR A 445 18.79 20.24 25.08
CA THR A 445 19.07 21.69 25.11
C THR A 445 17.79 22.52 25.21
N ALA A 446 16.69 22.05 24.59
CA ALA A 446 15.38 22.70 24.66
C ALA A 446 14.54 22.32 25.90
N TYR A 447 14.93 21.28 26.64
CA TYR A 447 14.11 20.70 27.71
C TYR A 447 14.96 19.98 28.79
N GLU A 448 15.24 20.68 29.89
CA GLU A 448 16.16 20.20 30.94
C GLU A 448 15.60 19.10 31.87
N ASN A 449 14.31 18.76 31.77
CA ASN A 449 13.62 17.85 32.69
C ASN A 449 13.76 16.35 32.34
N ILE A 450 14.57 15.99 31.34
CA ILE A 450 14.90 14.59 31.03
C ILE A 450 15.98 14.11 32.01
N GLU A 451 15.68 13.08 32.80
CA GLU A 451 16.62 12.53 33.79
C GLU A 451 17.49 11.44 33.16
N LYS A 452 16.86 10.49 32.44
CA LYS A 452 17.55 9.34 31.82
C LYS A 452 16.94 8.94 30.48
N VAL A 453 17.70 8.19 29.71
CA VAL A 453 17.26 7.44 28.53
C VAL A 453 17.72 5.98 28.63
N GLU A 454 16.90 5.07 28.11
CA GLU A 454 17.19 3.65 27.91
C GLU A 454 16.72 3.24 26.50
N ILE A 455 17.42 2.32 25.84
CA ILE A 455 16.95 1.66 24.61
C ILE A 455 16.95 0.15 24.83
N ILE A 456 15.90 -0.53 24.38
CA ILE A 456 15.64 -1.96 24.58
C ILE A 456 15.44 -2.63 23.20
N ASP A 457 16.04 -3.79 22.96
CA ASP A 457 15.71 -4.64 21.80
C ASP A 457 14.37 -5.37 22.05
N ASN A 458 13.38 -5.17 21.16
CA ASN A 458 12.04 -5.71 21.37
C ASN A 458 11.95 -7.23 21.08
N ALA A 459 12.94 -7.82 20.40
CA ALA A 459 13.04 -9.27 20.18
C ALA A 459 13.79 -9.98 21.32
N ASN A 460 14.69 -9.29 22.04
CA ASN A 460 15.34 -9.80 23.24
C ASN A 460 15.44 -8.72 24.33
N SER A 461 14.43 -8.66 25.21
CA SER A 461 14.32 -7.68 26.30
C SER A 461 15.43 -7.73 27.37
N ASN A 462 16.36 -8.69 27.29
CA ASN A 462 17.58 -8.70 28.11
C ASN A 462 18.73 -7.89 27.48
N MET A 463 18.62 -7.53 26.19
CA MET A 463 19.56 -6.66 25.50
C MET A 463 19.01 -5.23 25.51
N THR A 464 19.55 -4.44 26.42
CA THR A 464 19.23 -3.03 26.60
C THR A 464 20.55 -2.28 26.83
N THR A 465 20.56 -0.99 26.52
CA THR A 465 21.70 -0.10 26.81
C THR A 465 21.90 0.12 28.32
N GLY A 466 20.89 -0.21 29.13
CA GLY A 466 20.74 0.27 30.50
C GLY A 466 20.33 1.74 30.58
N ASP A 467 20.02 2.18 31.81
CA ASP A 467 19.77 3.57 32.19
C ASP A 467 21.04 4.42 31.99
N MET A 468 21.02 5.39 31.07
CA MET A 468 22.02 6.48 31.00
C MET A 468 21.41 7.79 31.46
N ALA A 469 22.05 8.46 32.42
CA ALA A 469 21.61 9.78 32.84
C ALA A 469 22.00 10.85 31.82
N ILE A 470 21.12 11.82 31.60
CA ILE A 470 21.37 12.95 30.68
C ILE A 470 22.50 13.87 31.19
N ALA A 471 22.89 13.74 32.45
CA ALA A 471 24.09 14.38 32.99
C ALA A 471 25.39 13.78 32.41
N ASP A 472 25.45 12.45 32.24
CA ASP A 472 26.67 11.75 31.80
C ASP A 472 26.95 11.96 30.32
N LEU A 473 25.89 12.21 29.52
CA LEU A 473 25.97 12.63 28.13
C LEU A 473 26.77 13.91 27.91
N LYS A 474 26.73 14.86 28.86
CA LYS A 474 27.28 16.19 28.64
C LYS A 474 28.81 16.14 28.62
N GLY A 475 29.38 16.70 27.56
CA GLY A 475 30.81 16.91 27.42
C GLY A 475 31.34 18.03 28.32
N ASN A 476 32.65 18.27 28.25
CA ASN A 476 33.30 19.34 29.03
C ASN A 476 32.90 20.76 28.58
N GLU A 477 32.23 20.89 27.42
CA GLU A 477 31.70 22.15 26.89
C GLU A 477 30.16 22.17 26.98
N SER A 478 29.60 23.29 27.45
CA SER A 478 28.17 23.44 27.74
C SER A 478 27.30 23.25 26.50
N GLY A 479 26.53 22.17 26.46
CA GLY A 479 25.65 21.81 25.34
C GLY A 479 26.22 20.80 24.35
N SER A 480 27.48 20.37 24.51
CA SER A 480 28.07 19.27 23.72
C SER A 480 27.71 17.90 24.30
N ILE A 481 27.57 16.89 23.43
CA ILE A 481 27.48 15.47 23.82
C ILE A 481 28.82 14.76 23.62
N ASP A 482 29.25 13.99 24.62
CA ASP A 482 30.41 13.11 24.54
C ASP A 482 30.04 11.79 23.84
N ALA A 483 30.32 11.72 22.54
CA ALA A 483 30.05 10.55 21.70
C ALA A 483 30.82 9.28 22.15
N SER A 484 31.88 9.38 22.95
CA SER A 484 32.70 8.22 23.35
C SER A 484 32.00 7.39 24.41
N LYS A 485 31.48 8.03 25.46
CA LYS A 485 30.64 7.39 26.49
C LYS A 485 29.39 6.76 25.87
N LEU A 486 28.84 7.44 24.87
CA LEU A 486 27.62 7.03 24.17
C LEU A 486 27.85 5.79 23.29
N ALA A 487 29.04 5.63 22.70
CA ALA A 487 29.47 4.40 22.05
C ALA A 487 29.68 3.26 23.04
N GLU A 488 30.06 3.54 24.28
CA GLU A 488 30.19 2.53 25.33
C GLU A 488 28.80 2.03 25.81
N TRP A 489 27.86 2.97 26.07
CA TRP A 489 26.46 2.68 26.41
C TRP A 489 25.73 1.87 25.33
N GLY A 490 25.97 2.17 24.04
CA GLY A 490 25.35 1.49 22.91
C GLY A 490 25.66 -0.01 22.81
N LYS A 491 26.76 -0.50 23.41
CA LYS A 491 27.19 -1.91 23.31
C LYS A 491 26.18 -2.90 23.88
N GLY A 492 25.40 -2.52 24.91
CA GLY A 492 24.42 -3.40 25.55
C GLY A 492 23.36 -3.97 24.61
N LEU A 493 23.07 -3.27 23.50
CA LEU A 493 22.15 -3.73 22.44
C LEU A 493 22.77 -4.72 21.45
N PHE A 494 24.10 -4.74 21.31
CA PHE A 494 24.79 -5.41 20.19
C PHE A 494 25.87 -6.42 20.62
N GLY A 495 26.12 -6.54 21.93
CA GLY A 495 27.10 -7.46 22.53
C GLY A 495 28.42 -6.77 22.88
N GLU A 496 29.17 -7.36 23.83
CA GLU A 496 30.39 -6.73 24.36
C GLU A 496 31.60 -6.80 23.40
N ASP A 497 31.63 -7.80 22.51
CA ASP A 497 32.72 -8.03 21.53
C ASP A 497 32.55 -7.28 20.20
N THR A 498 31.37 -6.72 19.88
CA THR A 498 31.15 -6.01 18.61
C THR A 498 31.61 -4.56 18.69
N SER A 499 32.46 -4.13 17.75
CA SER A 499 32.75 -2.71 17.60
C SER A 499 31.57 -2.04 16.86
N LEU A 500 30.90 -1.08 17.51
CA LEU A 500 29.77 -0.36 16.90
C LEU A 500 30.17 0.37 15.59
N ILE A 501 31.47 0.63 15.45
CA ILE A 501 32.10 1.29 14.29
C ILE A 501 32.12 0.37 13.06
N GLU A 502 32.01 -0.96 13.23
CA GLU A 502 31.98 -1.93 12.13
C GLU A 502 30.56 -2.40 11.76
N LEU A 503 29.57 -2.21 12.64
CA LEU A 503 28.17 -2.57 12.40
C LEU A 503 27.55 -1.76 11.24
N LYS A 504 26.67 -2.41 10.48
CA LYS A 504 25.94 -1.83 9.35
C LYS A 504 24.43 -1.96 9.47
N LEU A 505 23.69 -1.21 8.65
CA LEU A 505 22.23 -1.31 8.58
C LEU A 505 21.74 -2.73 8.22
N GLU A 506 22.54 -3.55 7.50
CA GLU A 506 22.28 -4.99 7.32
C GLU A 506 22.22 -5.81 8.63
N ASP A 507 22.91 -5.39 9.69
CA ASP A 507 22.95 -6.08 10.99
C ASP A 507 21.78 -5.71 11.93
N VAL A 508 21.07 -4.61 11.60
CA VAL A 508 19.90 -4.10 12.35
C VAL A 508 18.61 -4.09 11.52
N ALA A 509 18.63 -4.71 10.34
CA ALA A 509 17.49 -4.84 9.45
C ALA A 509 16.36 -5.66 10.05
N ASP A 510 15.14 -5.19 9.80
CA ASP A 510 13.86 -5.76 10.23
C ASP A 510 13.73 -5.95 11.76
N LYS A 511 14.51 -5.19 12.53
CA LYS A 511 14.47 -5.16 14.00
C LYS A 511 13.62 -4.00 14.53
N SER A 512 13.15 -4.20 15.76
CA SER A 512 12.31 -3.28 16.50
C SER A 512 12.95 -2.96 17.84
N TYR A 513 12.97 -1.68 18.22
CA TYR A 513 13.59 -1.16 19.44
C TYR A 513 12.62 -0.25 20.18
N THR A 514 12.60 -0.29 21.51
CA THR A 514 11.89 0.70 22.33
C THR A 514 12.88 1.70 22.90
N ILE A 515 12.73 2.98 22.55
CA ILE A 515 13.41 4.10 23.21
C ILE A 515 12.52 4.58 24.37
N LYS A 516 13.10 4.75 25.55
CA LYS A 516 12.39 5.04 26.80
C LYS A 516 13.05 6.22 27.51
N PHE A 517 12.30 7.31 27.70
CA PHE A 517 12.74 8.54 28.36
C PHE A 517 12.12 8.65 29.76
N THR A 518 12.97 8.71 30.79
CA THR A 518 12.56 8.94 32.18
C THR A 518 12.69 10.43 32.49
N LEU A 519 11.57 11.07 32.86
CA LEU A 519 11.54 12.49 33.22
C LEU A 519 11.69 12.69 34.72
N LYS A 520 12.36 13.78 35.10
CA LYS A 520 12.76 14.08 36.47
C LYS A 520 11.56 14.18 37.41
N GLY A 521 11.48 13.27 38.37
CA GLY A 521 10.36 13.17 39.31
C GLY A 521 9.06 12.57 38.73
N SER A 522 9.08 12.04 37.51
CA SER A 522 7.99 11.24 36.96
C SER A 522 8.14 9.76 37.33
N THR A 523 7.04 9.09 37.67
CA THR A 523 6.98 7.62 37.77
C THR A 523 6.68 6.94 36.44
N THR A 524 6.33 7.72 35.41
CA THR A 524 5.95 7.23 34.08
C THR A 524 6.97 7.71 33.05
N ALA A 525 7.54 6.77 32.29
CA ALA A 525 8.43 7.06 31.18
C ALA A 525 7.64 7.36 29.89
N VAL A 526 8.21 8.17 29.01
CA VAL A 526 7.69 8.38 27.65
C VAL A 526 8.45 7.43 26.71
N THR A 527 7.72 6.63 25.94
CA THR A 527 8.29 5.60 25.07
C THR A 527 8.01 5.87 23.58
N TYR A 528 8.92 5.42 22.72
CA TYR A 528 8.76 5.37 21.26
C TYR A 528 9.23 4.02 20.73
N GLU A 529 8.50 3.46 19.77
CA GLU A 529 8.83 2.20 19.09
C GLU A 529 9.50 2.51 17.74
N VAL A 530 10.78 2.15 17.60
CA VAL A 530 11.57 2.35 16.38
C VAL A 530 11.67 1.04 15.63
N ASN A 531 11.10 0.97 14.44
CA ASN A 531 11.18 -0.18 13.53
C ASN A 531 12.08 0.17 12.34
N LEU A 532 13.19 -0.53 12.17
CA LEU A 532 14.03 -0.40 10.98
C LEU A 532 13.70 -1.51 10.00
N LYS A 533 13.44 -1.18 8.74
CA LYS A 533 13.03 -2.12 7.69
C LYS A 533 13.94 -2.01 6.48
N VAL A 534 14.14 -3.11 5.77
CA VAL A 534 14.68 -3.04 4.40
C VAL A 534 13.65 -2.34 3.49
N ASP A 535 14.09 -1.41 2.65
CA ASP A 535 13.21 -0.78 1.65
C ASP A 535 12.79 -1.79 0.57
N ASP A 536 11.50 -1.81 0.20
CA ASP A 536 10.94 -2.78 -0.74
C ASP A 536 11.60 -2.73 -2.14
N THR A 537 12.22 -1.60 -2.52
CA THR A 537 13.01 -1.51 -3.75
C THR A 537 14.26 -2.41 -3.71
N LEU A 538 14.91 -2.54 -2.55
CA LEU A 538 16.06 -3.44 -2.37
C LEU A 538 15.62 -4.92 -2.34
N ILE A 539 14.48 -5.20 -1.70
CA ILE A 539 13.83 -6.52 -1.68
C ILE A 539 13.48 -6.96 -3.10
N ASN A 540 12.86 -6.09 -3.90
CA ASN A 540 12.48 -6.39 -5.27
C ASN A 540 13.70 -6.52 -6.19
N ALA A 541 14.71 -5.65 -6.06
CA ALA A 541 15.98 -5.82 -6.77
C ALA A 541 16.66 -7.18 -6.44
N ALA A 542 16.65 -7.61 -5.17
CA ALA A 542 17.18 -8.91 -4.76
C ALA A 542 16.38 -10.10 -5.35
N LYS A 543 15.05 -9.99 -5.48
CA LYS A 543 14.22 -10.97 -6.21
C LYS A 543 14.61 -11.02 -7.69
N THR A 544 14.81 -9.88 -8.35
CA THR A 544 15.24 -9.81 -9.75
C THR A 544 16.66 -10.38 -9.95
N SER A 545 17.60 -10.12 -9.04
CA SER A 545 18.92 -10.75 -9.03
C SER A 545 18.83 -12.27 -8.89
N LEU A 546 18.01 -12.77 -7.95
CA LEU A 546 17.77 -14.21 -7.77
C LEU A 546 17.18 -14.84 -9.04
N GLN A 547 16.16 -14.21 -9.64
CA GLN A 547 15.55 -14.64 -10.89
C GLN A 547 16.59 -14.74 -12.03
N THR A 548 17.44 -13.72 -12.17
CA THR A 548 18.51 -13.67 -13.18
C THR A 548 19.54 -14.78 -12.96
N ASN A 549 19.92 -15.03 -11.70
CA ASN A 549 20.81 -16.13 -11.32
C ASN A 549 20.19 -17.50 -11.64
N ILE A 550 18.89 -17.69 -11.37
CA ILE A 550 18.15 -18.93 -11.67
C ILE A 550 18.07 -19.16 -13.18
N VAL A 551 17.66 -18.15 -13.97
CA VAL A 551 17.62 -18.23 -15.44
C VAL A 551 19.00 -18.59 -16.00
N THR A 552 20.06 -17.98 -15.47
CA THR A 552 21.45 -18.27 -15.88
C THR A 552 21.87 -19.70 -15.52
N ALA A 553 21.58 -20.15 -14.29
CA ALA A 553 21.90 -21.51 -13.84
C ALA A 553 21.17 -22.57 -14.69
N ILE A 554 19.86 -22.39 -14.94
CA ILE A 554 19.05 -23.29 -15.77
C ILE A 554 19.55 -23.30 -17.22
N SER A 555 19.91 -22.13 -17.79
CA SER A 555 20.46 -22.02 -19.15
C SER A 555 21.86 -22.67 -19.30
N SER A 556 22.57 -22.90 -18.20
CA SER A 556 23.89 -23.55 -18.17
C SER A 556 23.85 -25.08 -18.03
N LEU A 557 22.66 -25.67 -17.86
CA LEU A 557 22.50 -27.12 -17.70
C LEU A 557 22.88 -27.90 -18.96
N ASN A 558 23.58 -29.02 -18.77
CA ASN A 558 24.04 -29.87 -19.87
C ASN A 558 23.01 -30.98 -20.16
N LEU A 559 22.34 -30.89 -21.32
CA LEU A 559 20.99 -31.44 -21.54
C LEU A 559 20.92 -32.92 -21.97
N ASN A 560 21.93 -33.75 -21.69
CA ASN A 560 22.05 -35.11 -22.25
C ASN A 560 20.81 -36.04 -22.05
N ASN A 561 20.00 -35.81 -21.01
CA ASN A 561 18.76 -36.55 -20.74
C ASN A 561 17.49 -35.66 -20.72
N LEU A 562 17.62 -34.36 -21.00
CA LEU A 562 16.55 -33.37 -20.87
C LEU A 562 16.12 -32.84 -22.26
N GLY A 563 14.82 -32.68 -22.45
CA GLY A 563 14.23 -32.20 -23.70
C GLY A 563 14.15 -30.68 -23.79
N SER A 564 13.72 -30.04 -22.71
CA SER A 564 13.80 -28.59 -22.53
C SER A 564 13.76 -28.21 -21.04
N ALA A 565 14.24 -27.00 -20.73
CA ALA A 565 14.08 -26.37 -19.43
C ALA A 565 13.66 -24.92 -19.64
N SER A 566 12.76 -24.39 -18.80
CA SER A 566 12.34 -23.00 -18.85
C SER A 566 12.02 -22.43 -17.48
N VAL A 567 12.12 -21.11 -17.37
CA VAL A 567 11.71 -20.33 -16.19
C VAL A 567 10.70 -19.30 -16.66
N SER A 568 9.52 -19.27 -16.05
CA SER A 568 8.51 -18.22 -16.25
C SER A 568 8.04 -17.79 -14.87
N ASP A 569 8.35 -16.55 -14.49
CA ASP A 569 8.13 -16.03 -13.15
C ASP A 569 8.70 -17.00 -12.08
N GLN A 570 7.89 -17.38 -11.09
CA GLN A 570 8.27 -18.35 -10.05
C GLN A 570 8.08 -19.82 -10.48
N THR A 571 7.71 -20.11 -11.73
CA THR A 571 7.60 -21.49 -12.25
C THR A 571 8.86 -21.91 -12.99
N ILE A 572 9.42 -23.06 -12.62
CA ILE A 572 10.57 -23.69 -13.29
C ILE A 572 10.13 -25.05 -13.86
N SER A 573 10.14 -25.18 -15.18
CA SER A 573 9.61 -26.34 -15.89
C SER A 573 10.72 -27.17 -16.52
N PHE A 574 10.62 -28.50 -16.41
CA PHE A 574 11.57 -29.47 -16.97
C PHE A 574 10.83 -30.54 -17.76
N GLU A 575 11.10 -30.60 -19.07
CA GLU A 575 10.52 -31.57 -19.99
C GLU A 575 11.59 -32.63 -20.32
N PHE A 576 11.32 -33.91 -20.05
CA PHE A 576 12.26 -35.01 -20.32
C PHE A 576 11.99 -35.70 -21.66
N ASN A 577 13.07 -36.16 -22.32
CA ASN A 577 12.97 -36.85 -23.61
C ASN A 577 12.42 -38.29 -23.50
N SER A 578 12.36 -38.88 -22.30
CA SER A 578 11.68 -40.14 -22.05
C SER A 578 11.23 -40.26 -20.59
N GLY A 579 10.00 -40.72 -20.39
CA GLY A 579 9.48 -41.08 -19.06
C GLY A 579 10.19 -42.29 -18.41
N THR A 580 11.01 -43.03 -19.16
CA THR A 580 11.81 -44.16 -18.63
C THR A 580 13.09 -43.73 -17.90
N THR A 581 13.38 -42.43 -17.84
CA THR A 581 14.54 -41.90 -17.09
C THR A 581 14.30 -42.03 -15.58
N THR A 582 15.30 -42.51 -14.83
CA THR A 582 15.18 -42.67 -13.36
C THR A 582 15.61 -41.42 -12.61
N ILE A 583 15.05 -41.21 -11.42
CA ILE A 583 15.38 -40.08 -10.54
C ILE A 583 16.88 -40.00 -10.24
N ALA A 584 17.54 -41.15 -10.07
CA ALA A 584 18.97 -41.24 -9.79
C ALA A 584 19.87 -40.82 -10.98
N GLN A 585 19.40 -40.95 -12.22
CA GLN A 585 20.16 -40.51 -13.40
C GLN A 585 20.17 -38.97 -13.52
N ILE A 586 19.07 -38.33 -13.11
CA ILE A 586 18.89 -36.88 -13.23
C ILE A 586 19.53 -36.12 -12.05
N SER A 587 19.51 -36.68 -10.84
CA SER A 587 20.20 -36.09 -9.67
C SER A 587 21.71 -36.00 -9.83
N GLY A 588 22.33 -36.92 -10.60
CA GLY A 588 23.76 -36.91 -10.87
C GLY A 588 24.23 -36.05 -12.05
N THR A 589 23.34 -35.58 -12.94
CA THR A 589 23.78 -35.04 -14.26
C THR A 589 23.11 -33.76 -14.78
N GLY A 590 22.00 -33.29 -14.20
CA GLY A 590 21.25 -32.15 -14.75
C GLY A 590 20.58 -31.29 -13.69
N LEU A 591 19.24 -31.36 -13.62
CA LEU A 591 18.30 -30.63 -12.75
C LEU A 591 18.91 -29.99 -11.49
N PHE A 592 19.45 -30.79 -10.58
CA PHE A 592 19.90 -30.32 -9.26
C PHE A 592 21.28 -29.68 -9.24
N SER A 593 22.05 -29.75 -10.34
CA SER A 593 23.31 -29.00 -10.47
C SER A 593 23.07 -27.48 -10.53
N ALA A 594 21.92 -27.01 -11.05
CA ALA A 594 21.53 -25.60 -11.00
C ALA A 594 21.45 -25.09 -9.55
N LEU A 595 20.79 -25.82 -8.65
CA LEU A 595 20.74 -25.50 -7.22
C LEU A 595 22.14 -25.51 -6.58
N GLY A 596 23.04 -26.38 -7.05
CA GLY A 596 24.45 -26.37 -6.66
C GLY A 596 25.21 -25.11 -7.10
N THR A 597 24.98 -24.62 -8.32
CA THR A 597 25.65 -23.39 -8.82
C THR A 597 25.18 -22.12 -8.10
N LEU A 598 23.89 -22.04 -7.77
CA LEU A 598 23.26 -20.88 -7.13
C LEU A 598 23.81 -20.57 -5.72
N ASN A 599 24.34 -21.56 -5.00
CA ASN A 599 24.96 -21.34 -3.68
C ASN A 599 26.19 -20.42 -3.77
N THR A 600 26.92 -20.42 -4.89
CA THR A 600 28.04 -19.47 -5.11
C THR A 600 27.57 -18.07 -5.51
N SER A 601 26.27 -17.89 -5.81
CA SER A 601 25.68 -16.64 -6.28
C SER A 601 24.96 -15.82 -5.18
N GLY A 602 24.89 -16.35 -3.95
CA GLY A 602 24.25 -15.69 -2.79
C GLY A 602 23.06 -16.45 -2.18
N VAL A 603 22.69 -17.62 -2.70
CA VAL A 603 21.69 -18.47 -2.03
C VAL A 603 22.27 -19.07 -0.74
N GLN A 604 21.52 -18.95 0.35
CA GLN A 604 21.91 -19.39 1.69
C GLN A 604 21.41 -20.80 2.01
N CYS A 605 20.17 -21.12 1.63
CA CYS A 605 19.57 -22.43 1.80
C CYS A 605 18.30 -22.61 0.95
N TYR A 606 17.88 -23.87 0.82
CA TYR A 606 16.61 -24.28 0.24
C TYR A 606 15.75 -24.95 1.30
N THR A 607 14.43 -24.71 1.23
CA THR A 607 13.41 -25.44 1.98
C THR A 607 12.41 -26.02 0.99
N PHE A 608 12.20 -27.33 1.04
CA PHE A 608 11.21 -28.00 0.20
C PHE A 608 9.90 -28.13 1.00
N ASN A 609 8.82 -27.58 0.46
CA ASN A 609 7.51 -27.56 1.13
C ASN A 609 6.59 -28.60 0.50
N ASP A 610 6.39 -29.72 1.20
CA ASP A 610 5.32 -30.67 0.85
C ASP A 610 3.97 -30.13 1.36
N THR A 611 3.08 -29.81 0.42
CA THR A 611 1.73 -29.31 0.66
C THR A 611 0.78 -30.34 1.28
N ALA A 612 1.16 -31.62 1.39
CA ALA A 612 0.32 -32.67 1.97
C ALA A 612 0.57 -32.91 3.47
N GLU A 613 1.83 -32.93 3.93
CA GLU A 613 2.17 -33.36 5.31
C GLU A 613 3.06 -32.38 6.10
N GLY A 614 3.29 -31.15 5.62
CA GLY A 614 3.79 -30.03 6.44
C GLY A 614 5.19 -30.22 7.08
N THR A 615 5.99 -31.15 6.57
CA THR A 615 7.30 -31.51 7.13
C THR A 615 8.42 -30.67 6.52
N THR A 616 8.95 -29.72 7.27
CA THR A 616 10.03 -28.81 6.81
C THR A 616 11.41 -29.48 6.86
N ILE A 617 12.08 -29.62 5.71
CA ILE A 617 13.48 -30.06 5.63
C ILE A 617 14.34 -28.94 5.04
N LYS A 618 15.46 -28.64 5.71
CA LYS A 618 16.46 -27.63 5.32
C LYS A 618 17.69 -28.35 4.79
N GLY A 619 18.21 -27.95 3.62
CA GLY A 619 19.39 -28.58 3.00
C GLY A 619 20.51 -27.61 2.65
N THR A 620 21.74 -28.13 2.68
CA THR A 620 22.98 -27.49 2.22
C THR A 620 23.56 -28.24 1.00
N GLN A 621 24.61 -27.68 0.37
CA GLN A 621 25.22 -28.27 -0.83
C GLN A 621 25.86 -29.67 -0.61
N SER A 622 26.06 -30.10 0.64
CA SER A 622 26.70 -31.39 0.94
C SER A 622 25.76 -32.60 0.87
N GLU A 623 24.47 -32.40 0.57
CA GLU A 623 23.39 -33.32 0.98
C GLU A 623 22.56 -33.89 -0.17
N LEU A 624 23.25 -34.36 -1.23
CA LEU A 624 22.62 -35.03 -2.37
C LEU A 624 21.78 -36.26 -1.94
N GLU A 625 22.20 -36.96 -0.86
CA GLU A 625 21.48 -38.09 -0.29
C GLU A 625 20.17 -37.66 0.42
N THR A 626 20.18 -36.55 1.18
CA THR A 626 18.99 -35.96 1.79
C THR A 626 17.97 -35.54 0.74
N LEU A 627 18.45 -34.96 -0.38
CA LEU A 627 17.62 -34.54 -1.51
C LEU A 627 16.95 -35.74 -2.23
N ILE A 628 17.66 -36.87 -2.36
CA ILE A 628 17.09 -38.14 -2.81
C ILE A 628 16.05 -38.69 -1.81
N GLY A 629 16.18 -38.37 -0.52
CA GLY A 629 15.14 -38.64 0.50
C GLY A 629 13.87 -37.82 0.29
N ILE A 630 13.99 -36.51 0.04
CA ILE A 630 12.86 -35.59 -0.19
C ILE A 630 12.01 -36.07 -1.37
N LEU A 631 12.64 -36.42 -2.50
CA LEU A 631 11.94 -36.91 -3.69
C LEU A 631 11.21 -38.24 -3.47
N LYS A 632 11.67 -39.09 -2.54
CA LYS A 632 10.97 -40.34 -2.19
C LYS A 632 9.71 -40.10 -1.37
N ASN A 633 9.77 -39.22 -0.38
CA ASN A 633 8.61 -38.89 0.45
C ASN A 633 7.45 -38.37 -0.40
N TYR A 634 7.75 -37.46 -1.34
CA TYR A 634 6.80 -36.86 -2.27
C TYR A 634 6.18 -37.83 -3.31
N LEU A 635 6.65 -39.09 -3.34
CA LEU A 635 6.10 -40.16 -4.18
C LEU A 635 5.21 -41.16 -3.41
N GLY A 636 5.11 -41.05 -2.08
CA GLY A 636 4.27 -41.90 -1.23
C GLY A 636 5.11 -42.71 -0.24
N GLY A 637 5.41 -42.10 0.90
CA GLY A 637 6.41 -42.59 1.86
C GLY A 637 6.07 -43.89 2.61
N GLY A 638 7.14 -44.47 3.17
CA GLY A 638 7.13 -45.57 4.15
C GLY A 638 8.54 -45.70 4.76
N ASP A 639 8.67 -46.35 5.93
CA ASP A 639 9.94 -46.44 6.67
C ASP A 639 11.05 -47.15 5.87
N ILE A 640 11.90 -46.37 5.18
CA ILE A 640 13.03 -46.88 4.40
C ILE A 640 14.33 -46.49 5.11
N ASN A 641 14.96 -47.51 5.72
CA ASN A 641 16.30 -47.41 6.28
C ASN A 641 17.31 -47.06 5.17
N VAL A 642 18.09 -45.99 5.34
CA VAL A 642 18.83 -45.28 4.28
C VAL A 642 19.98 -46.11 3.65
N GLY A 643 20.29 -47.28 4.19
CA GLY A 643 21.48 -48.07 3.88
C GLY A 643 21.52 -48.83 2.54
N ASN A 644 20.74 -48.46 1.51
CA ASN A 644 20.91 -49.04 0.17
C ASN A 644 20.44 -48.10 -0.96
N ALA A 645 21.36 -47.75 -1.85
CA ALA A 645 21.09 -46.92 -3.02
C ALA A 645 20.74 -47.78 -4.24
N ASN A 646 19.44 -47.85 -4.57
CA ASN A 646 18.93 -48.13 -5.91
C ASN A 646 17.51 -47.58 -6.02
N VAL A 647 17.34 -46.45 -6.70
CA VAL A 647 16.05 -45.80 -6.94
C VAL A 647 15.68 -46.06 -8.41
N THR A 648 14.81 -47.04 -8.62
CA THR A 648 14.31 -47.42 -9.95
C THR A 648 13.10 -46.61 -10.39
N ASP A 649 12.63 -45.69 -9.54
CA ASP A 649 11.43 -44.90 -9.79
C ASP A 649 11.63 -43.93 -10.98
N LEU A 650 10.59 -43.88 -11.81
CA LEU A 650 10.58 -43.19 -13.09
C LEU A 650 10.08 -41.75 -12.97
N ILE A 651 10.60 -40.86 -13.81
CA ILE A 651 10.18 -39.45 -13.85
C ILE A 651 8.70 -39.27 -14.19
N SER A 652 8.07 -40.24 -14.86
CA SER A 652 6.62 -40.26 -15.07
C SER A 652 5.79 -40.32 -13.77
N ALA A 653 6.38 -40.64 -12.62
CA ALA A 653 5.73 -40.57 -11.30
C ALA A 653 5.68 -39.14 -10.69
N LEU A 654 6.38 -38.18 -11.32
CA LEU A 654 6.35 -36.75 -10.99
C LEU A 654 5.52 -35.93 -11.99
N ASP A 655 5.04 -36.55 -13.08
CA ASP A 655 4.20 -35.90 -14.09
C ASP A 655 2.89 -35.39 -13.44
N ASN A 656 2.53 -34.14 -13.72
CA ASN A 656 1.39 -33.42 -13.11
C ASN A 656 1.49 -33.18 -11.58
N LYS A 657 2.70 -33.20 -10.99
CA LYS A 657 2.94 -32.75 -9.60
C LYS A 657 3.70 -31.42 -9.54
N ASP A 658 3.31 -30.57 -8.59
CA ASP A 658 3.87 -29.23 -8.36
C ASP A 658 4.69 -29.18 -7.06
N MET A 659 6.01 -29.21 -7.16
CA MET A 659 6.90 -29.17 -5.99
C MET A 659 7.30 -27.73 -5.64
N ILE A 660 6.96 -27.25 -4.44
CA ILE A 660 7.29 -25.88 -3.99
C ILE A 660 8.63 -25.87 -3.25
N VAL A 661 9.52 -24.95 -3.64
CA VAL A 661 10.85 -24.76 -3.04
C VAL A 661 11.06 -23.30 -2.64
N THR A 662 11.11 -23.03 -1.33
CA THR A 662 11.51 -21.72 -0.80
C THR A 662 13.03 -21.57 -0.92
N VAL A 663 13.46 -20.59 -1.70
CA VAL A 663 14.87 -20.20 -1.87
C VAL A 663 15.15 -19.01 -0.96
N LYS A 664 16.10 -19.16 -0.01
CA LYS A 664 16.59 -18.03 0.79
C LYS A 664 17.84 -17.44 0.14
N TYR A 665 17.75 -16.20 -0.33
CA TYR A 665 18.82 -15.50 -1.06
C TYR A 665 19.29 -14.26 -0.30
N LYS A 666 20.60 -14.00 -0.26
CA LYS A 666 21.17 -12.70 0.13
C LYS A 666 21.87 -12.09 -1.07
N ASP A 667 21.43 -10.90 -1.46
CA ASP A 667 21.98 -10.23 -2.64
C ASP A 667 23.43 -9.76 -2.41
N SER A 668 24.28 -10.03 -3.40
CA SER A 668 25.71 -9.71 -3.29
C SER A 668 26.00 -8.21 -3.38
N SER A 669 25.13 -7.45 -4.04
CA SER A 669 25.23 -6.02 -4.30
C SER A 669 24.62 -5.19 -3.16
N ASN A 670 23.31 -5.34 -2.90
CA ASN A 670 22.56 -4.50 -1.97
C ASN A 670 22.38 -5.09 -0.55
N LYS A 671 22.83 -6.33 -0.33
CA LYS A 671 22.79 -7.08 0.94
C LYS A 671 21.41 -7.47 1.47
N ALA A 672 20.32 -7.14 0.77
CA ALA A 672 18.98 -7.52 1.17
C ALA A 672 18.83 -9.05 1.16
N VAL A 673 18.00 -9.56 2.08
CA VAL A 673 17.73 -10.99 2.24
C VAL A 673 16.27 -11.24 1.89
N VAL A 674 16.02 -12.18 0.99
CA VAL A 674 14.67 -12.54 0.53
C VAL A 674 14.45 -14.04 0.64
N ASN A 675 13.19 -14.41 0.89
CA ASN A 675 12.70 -15.78 0.70
C ASN A 675 11.75 -15.72 -0.50
N VAL A 676 11.93 -16.60 -1.49
CA VAL A 676 11.09 -16.66 -2.69
C VAL A 676 10.71 -18.12 -2.95
N ASP A 677 9.43 -18.41 -3.04
CA ASP A 677 8.93 -19.72 -3.40
C ASP A 677 8.99 -19.91 -4.92
N TYR A 678 9.44 -21.08 -5.35
CA TYR A 678 9.47 -21.50 -6.75
C TYR A 678 8.73 -22.82 -6.93
N THR A 679 7.84 -22.89 -7.92
CA THR A 679 7.09 -24.10 -8.29
C THR A 679 7.86 -24.85 -9.38
N PHE A 680 8.36 -26.04 -9.04
CA PHE A 680 9.00 -26.96 -9.96
C PHE A 680 7.96 -27.87 -10.61
N LYS A 681 7.94 -27.90 -11.95
CA LYS A 681 7.06 -28.74 -12.77
C LYS A 681 7.87 -29.70 -13.63
N PHE A 682 7.39 -30.93 -13.76
CA PHE A 682 8.03 -32.00 -14.51
C PHE A 682 7.06 -32.58 -15.54
N SER A 683 7.54 -32.82 -16.76
CA SER A 683 6.76 -33.44 -17.84
C SER A 683 7.61 -34.36 -18.73
N CYS A 684 6.95 -35.22 -19.50
CA CYS A 684 7.60 -36.09 -20.49
C CYS A 684 7.07 -35.82 -21.90
N LYS A 685 7.94 -35.89 -22.91
CA LYS A 685 7.49 -35.97 -24.31
C LYS A 685 6.69 -37.26 -24.51
N SER A 686 5.53 -37.15 -25.16
CA SER A 686 4.76 -38.31 -25.59
C SER A 686 5.50 -39.05 -26.71
N GLU A 687 5.47 -40.38 -26.67
CA GLU A 687 5.91 -41.18 -27.81
C GLU A 687 4.93 -40.95 -28.96
N SER A 688 5.42 -40.40 -30.07
CA SER A 688 4.64 -40.31 -31.32
C SER A 688 4.36 -41.71 -31.83
N GLU A 689 3.09 -42.03 -32.13
CA GLU A 689 2.70 -43.35 -32.65
C GLU A 689 3.46 -43.67 -33.96
N THR A 690 4.53 -44.46 -33.86
CA THR A 690 5.20 -45.02 -35.04
C THR A 690 4.31 -46.11 -35.63
N THR A 691 3.58 -45.78 -36.69
CA THR A 691 2.70 -46.70 -37.40
C THR A 691 3.48 -47.88 -37.95
N THR A 692 3.34 -49.05 -37.31
CA THR A 692 4.10 -50.25 -37.66
C THR A 692 3.57 -50.90 -38.95
N ASN A 693 4.47 -51.03 -39.91
CA ASN A 693 4.23 -51.70 -41.19
C ASN A 693 4.00 -53.22 -41.03
N PRO A 694 3.01 -53.82 -41.71
CA PRO A 694 2.87 -55.27 -41.84
C PRO A 694 3.45 -55.80 -43.16
N GLU A 695 4.40 -56.73 -43.08
CA GLU A 695 4.73 -57.70 -44.16
C GLU A 695 3.64 -58.82 -44.18
N GLU A 696 3.42 -59.65 -45.22
CA GLU A 696 4.06 -59.89 -46.53
C GLU A 696 2.96 -59.77 -47.65
N THR A 697 3.00 -60.24 -48.91
CA THR A 697 3.73 -61.27 -49.71
C THR A 697 3.90 -60.77 -51.18
N PRO A 698 4.81 -61.32 -52.01
CA PRO A 698 5.16 -60.75 -53.32
C PRO A 698 4.53 -61.44 -54.54
N THR A 699 4.45 -60.75 -55.69
CA THR A 699 5.11 -61.16 -56.97
C THR A 699 4.92 -60.17 -58.14
N GLU A 700 5.94 -60.13 -59.00
CA GLU A 700 5.93 -59.84 -60.46
C GLU A 700 5.31 -58.56 -61.09
N ASN A 701 6.22 -57.82 -61.75
CA ASN A 701 6.19 -57.43 -63.19
C ASN A 701 5.65 -56.05 -63.69
N VAL A 702 6.52 -55.42 -64.51
CA VAL A 702 6.24 -54.64 -65.76
C VAL A 702 5.85 -53.14 -65.66
N ASN A 703 6.90 -52.30 -65.80
CA ASN A 703 7.06 -51.19 -66.77
C ASN A 703 6.18 -49.90 -66.77
N VAL A 704 6.91 -48.76 -66.74
CA VAL A 704 6.95 -47.67 -67.76
C VAL A 704 6.04 -46.42 -67.66
N ASN A 705 6.74 -45.28 -67.62
CA ASN A 705 6.44 -43.94 -68.15
C ASN A 705 5.55 -42.89 -67.42
N GLU A 706 5.88 -41.64 -67.81
CA GLU A 706 5.14 -40.37 -67.74
C GLU A 706 4.90 -39.78 -66.34
N ASN A 707 5.50 -38.63 -66.00
CA ASN A 707 5.32 -37.26 -66.52
C ASN A 707 3.96 -36.66 -66.15
N VAL A 708 3.95 -35.61 -65.31
CA VAL A 708 3.56 -34.22 -65.65
C VAL A 708 3.64 -33.34 -64.37
N GLU A 709 3.83 -32.03 -64.55
CA GLU A 709 3.97 -31.01 -63.51
C GLU A 709 2.62 -30.42 -63.02
N LEU A 710 2.68 -29.60 -61.96
CA LEU A 710 1.67 -28.59 -61.57
C LEU A 710 0.34 -29.17 -61.02
N ILE A 711 -0.50 -28.43 -60.27
CA ILE A 711 -0.72 -26.97 -60.16
C ILE A 711 -0.66 -26.48 -58.69
N ILE A 712 -0.40 -25.18 -58.52
CA ILE A 712 -0.48 -24.43 -57.24
C ILE A 712 -1.84 -23.72 -57.15
N ASP A 713 -2.46 -23.77 -55.98
CA ASP A 713 -3.23 -22.66 -55.36
C ASP A 713 -3.15 -22.84 -53.82
#